data_AF-A0A7K6F545-F1
#
_entry.id   AF-A0A7K6F545-F1
#
_cell.length_a   1.000
_cell.length_b   1.000
_cell.length_c   1.000
_cell.angle_alpha   90.00
_cell.angle_beta   90.00
_cell.angle_gamma   90.00
#
_symmetry.space_group_name_H-M   'P 1'
#
loop_
_entity.id
_entity.type
_entity.pdbx_description
1 polymer ?
#
loop_
_entity_poly.entity_id
_entity_poly.type
_entity_poly.pdbx_seq_one_letter_code
_entity_poly.pdbx_strand_id
1 'polypeptide(L)'
;GRDFICIQSMDGMLMLFEQESYAFGRFLPGFLLPGPLAYSARTDSFITVSSCQQVESYKYQVLAFATDADERQDTEQQKLSSGKRLTVDWVLNIGEQALDICVVSFNQGASSIFVLGERNFFCLKDNGQIRFMKKLDYSPSCFIPYCSVQEGTINTLIANHSKMLNVYQDVTLKWATQLPCVPVSVKVANFQDLKGVIVTLSDDGHLQCSYLGTDPSLFQAPKVDSREINYEEMNAEMKELQKIIREATKTQDVLPESEKQRDVTVTAEVSPDLDEESQAIDSEVKAGAVPSVTVKITIQSRVTAQKPMLAVCVQAPLAVTCDQFVFDDLEPESSETVVLSFFLKENCSPSELEGTCMVSYNIPTELNPEGIPRVAQCNFSLPLKLICIPAQPSKAANHKLTIDTNKPPVSFVTIFPDFVDPSEGDQANALGFEFLTGSKTTLLASKTSQRYRIQSDQLEDLWLVTKELIHRLEVHFKKQNCKDFACTFSGSIPLQEYFELIDQHFELRLNAERFQEMLSERAVQFRAIERRLLTRFKDKTPAPLQHLDTLLEGTFREVIALADAAEENQANLFQAFAKLKSATHLVIMLISLWQKLSTDQVAILEATFLPLAEDTQELGWEETVDAAVSYLLRTCLSKSSKEQALTLSSQLSMPKDTSRLKKNITLFCDRLAKGGRLSLSTDSATQQAAVMPGACATIPESDLEERTIIPGSTAMFSSKRQITKQKSK
;
A
#
# COMPACT_ATOMS: atom_id res chain seq x y z
N GLY A 1 55.84 -49.90 10.51
CA GLY A 1 56.42 -48.66 9.97
C GLY A 1 56.74 -47.75 11.12
N ARG A 2 57.56 -46.72 10.90
CA ARG A 2 57.70 -45.60 11.83
C ARG A 2 56.88 -44.46 11.27
N ASP A 3 56.08 -43.82 12.12
CA ASP A 3 55.34 -42.60 11.77
C ASP A 3 56.03 -41.41 12.44
N PHE A 4 56.24 -40.35 11.66
CA PHE A 4 56.87 -39.11 12.11
C PHE A 4 55.85 -37.97 12.08
N ILE A 5 56.13 -36.90 12.82
CA ILE A 5 55.17 -35.80 13.01
C ILE A 5 55.70 -34.55 12.31
N CYS A 6 54.83 -33.88 11.56
CA CYS A 6 55.05 -32.55 11.03
C CYS A 6 54.07 -31.58 11.71
N ILE A 7 54.58 -30.45 12.19
CA ILE A 7 53.79 -29.40 12.85
C ILE A 7 53.84 -28.16 11.96
N GLN A 8 52.68 -27.62 11.62
CA GLN A 8 52.56 -26.33 10.97
C GLN A 8 52.40 -25.24 12.02
N SER A 9 53.36 -24.31 12.06
CA SER A 9 53.29 -23.11 12.88
C SER A 9 52.30 -22.09 12.31
N MET A 10 51.81 -21.18 13.15
CA MET A 10 50.87 -20.13 12.77
C MET A 10 51.45 -19.10 11.79
N ASP A 11 52.78 -19.00 11.71
CA ASP A 11 53.53 -18.15 10.78
C ASP A 11 53.95 -18.89 9.49
N GLY A 12 53.53 -20.15 9.32
CA GLY A 12 53.75 -20.92 8.09
C GLY A 12 55.03 -21.73 8.04
N MET A 13 55.72 -21.92 9.18
CA MET A 13 56.84 -22.85 9.28
C MET A 13 56.36 -24.30 9.45
N LEU A 14 56.84 -25.22 8.61
CA LEU A 14 56.68 -26.67 8.82
C LEU A 14 57.86 -27.20 9.63
N MET A 15 57.61 -27.74 10.81
CA MET A 15 58.62 -28.35 11.69
C MET A 15 58.46 -29.87 11.73
N LEU A 16 59.50 -30.61 11.39
CA LEU A 16 59.47 -32.07 11.33
C LEU A 16 60.21 -32.69 12.52
N PHE A 17 59.57 -33.69 13.12
CA PHE A 17 60.07 -34.41 14.29
C PHE A 17 60.14 -35.91 14.00
N GLU A 18 61.34 -36.45 14.09
CA GLU A 18 61.60 -37.89 14.01
C GLU A 18 61.63 -38.46 15.43
N GLN A 19 60.48 -38.99 15.87
CA GLN A 19 60.27 -39.53 17.21
C GLN A 19 60.61 -38.53 18.33
N GLU A 20 61.73 -38.72 19.01
CA GLU A 20 62.17 -37.88 20.14
C GLU A 20 63.03 -36.68 19.68
N SER A 21 63.40 -36.61 18.40
CA SER A 21 64.35 -35.63 17.87
C SER A 21 63.71 -34.68 16.85
N TYR A 22 64.06 -33.40 16.96
CA TYR A 22 63.78 -32.41 15.91
C TYR A 22 64.68 -32.68 14.71
N ALA A 23 64.09 -32.82 13.52
CA ALA A 23 64.84 -33.08 12.28
C ALA A 23 65.23 -31.76 11.60
N PHE A 24 64.27 -30.98 11.13
CA PHE A 24 64.46 -29.68 10.51
C PHE A 24 63.12 -28.93 10.41
N GLY A 25 63.13 -27.68 9.97
CA GLY A 25 61.91 -26.97 9.61
C GLY A 25 62.11 -25.94 8.52
N ARG A 26 61.03 -25.61 7.78
CA ARG A 26 61.06 -24.75 6.60
C ARG A 26 59.85 -23.85 6.52
N PHE A 27 60.04 -22.61 6.10
CA PHE A 27 58.94 -21.68 5.83
C PHE A 27 58.29 -21.95 4.48
N LEU A 28 56.95 -22.00 4.48
CA LEU A 28 56.17 -22.06 3.25
C LEU A 28 56.23 -20.72 2.51
N PRO A 29 56.43 -20.72 1.17
CA PRO A 29 56.48 -19.49 0.39
C PRO A 29 55.09 -18.85 0.29
N GLY A 30 55.02 -17.50 0.34
CA GLY A 30 53.76 -16.79 0.09
C GLY A 30 52.68 -16.98 1.18
N PHE A 31 53.10 -17.30 2.40
CA PHE A 31 52.21 -17.57 3.52
C PHE A 31 51.62 -16.27 4.12
N LEU A 32 50.30 -16.25 4.33
CA LEU A 32 49.60 -15.19 5.06
C LEU A 32 48.74 -15.76 6.20
N LEU A 33 48.03 -16.86 5.94
CA LEU A 33 47.20 -17.58 6.91
C LEU A 33 47.44 -19.10 6.80
N PRO A 34 47.38 -19.83 7.92
CA PRO A 34 47.46 -21.29 7.91
C PRO A 34 46.22 -21.89 7.26
N GLY A 35 46.43 -22.77 6.28
CA GLY A 35 45.41 -23.66 5.74
C GLY A 35 45.63 -25.11 6.14
N PRO A 36 44.71 -26.01 5.80
CA PRO A 36 44.81 -27.42 6.18
C PRO A 36 46.04 -28.08 5.54
N LEU A 37 46.63 -29.05 6.23
CA LEU A 37 47.85 -29.76 5.83
C LEU A 37 47.63 -31.27 5.91
N ALA A 38 47.96 -31.98 4.83
CA ALA A 38 48.00 -33.44 4.83
C ALA A 38 49.27 -33.98 4.17
N TYR A 39 49.62 -35.22 4.50
CA TYR A 39 50.76 -35.92 3.93
C TYR A 39 50.28 -37.06 3.02
N SER A 40 50.84 -37.14 1.81
CA SER A 40 50.61 -38.22 0.85
C SER A 40 51.76 -39.21 0.88
N ALA A 41 51.52 -40.39 1.49
CA ALA A 41 52.53 -41.45 1.59
C ALA A 41 52.94 -42.04 0.24
N ARG A 42 52.10 -41.93 -0.79
CA ARG A 42 52.41 -42.46 -2.14
C ARG A 42 53.41 -41.60 -2.89
N THR A 43 53.22 -40.29 -2.84
CA THR A 43 54.06 -39.33 -3.57
C THR A 43 55.20 -38.78 -2.74
N ASP A 44 55.23 -39.11 -1.44
CA ASP A 44 56.17 -38.57 -0.46
C ASP A 44 56.14 -37.03 -0.46
N SER A 45 54.92 -36.47 -0.35
CA SER A 45 54.67 -35.03 -0.44
C SER A 45 53.71 -34.53 0.64
N PHE A 46 53.97 -33.33 1.16
CA PHE A 46 53.01 -32.55 1.94
C PHE A 46 52.13 -31.73 1.00
N ILE A 47 50.83 -31.72 1.28
CA ILE A 47 49.84 -30.99 0.49
C ILE A 47 49.13 -30.02 1.42
N THR A 48 49.11 -28.75 1.04
CA THR A 48 48.43 -27.69 1.80
C THR A 48 47.63 -26.79 0.88
N VAL A 49 46.73 -25.99 1.46
CA VAL A 49 45.96 -24.97 0.74
C VAL A 49 46.36 -23.60 1.26
N SER A 50 46.97 -22.80 0.39
CA SER A 50 47.46 -21.46 0.73
C SER A 50 46.32 -20.43 0.74
N SER A 51 46.54 -19.33 1.48
CA SER A 51 45.68 -18.14 1.52
C SER A 51 45.35 -17.54 0.13
N CYS A 52 46.16 -17.81 -0.89
CA CYS A 52 45.91 -17.41 -2.28
C CYS A 52 44.96 -18.37 -3.04
N GLN A 53 44.27 -19.28 -2.33
CA GLN A 53 43.28 -20.23 -2.86
C GLN A 53 43.91 -21.31 -3.77
N GLN A 54 45.16 -21.66 -3.47
CA GLN A 54 45.95 -22.61 -4.25
C GLN A 54 46.26 -23.85 -3.40
N VAL A 55 45.97 -25.03 -3.95
CA VAL A 55 46.43 -26.31 -3.43
C VAL A 55 47.85 -26.52 -3.91
N GLU A 56 48.79 -26.67 -2.98
CA GLU A 56 50.22 -26.74 -3.23
C GLU A 56 50.77 -28.05 -2.70
N SER A 57 51.60 -28.72 -3.50
CA SER A 57 52.28 -29.96 -3.12
C SER A 57 53.79 -29.75 -3.00
N TYR A 58 54.37 -30.15 -1.87
CA TYR A 58 55.79 -30.03 -1.54
C TYR A 58 56.36 -31.40 -1.25
N LYS A 59 57.28 -31.88 -2.08
CA LYS A 59 57.97 -33.16 -1.86
C LYS A 59 58.83 -33.11 -0.59
N TYR A 60 58.78 -34.16 0.22
CA TYR A 60 59.55 -34.28 1.47
C TYR A 60 61.04 -34.02 1.24
N GLN A 61 61.63 -34.65 0.23
CA GLN A 61 63.03 -34.49 -0.11
C GLN A 61 63.37 -33.02 -0.43
N VAL A 62 62.50 -32.31 -1.13
CA VAL A 62 62.73 -30.91 -1.50
C VAL A 62 62.67 -30.01 -0.25
N LEU A 63 61.79 -30.30 0.70
CA LEU A 63 61.75 -29.62 1.99
C LEU A 63 63.02 -29.90 2.81
N ALA A 64 63.46 -31.15 2.86
CA ALA A 64 64.67 -31.55 3.60
C ALA A 64 65.95 -30.91 3.03
N PHE A 65 66.07 -30.81 1.70
CA PHE A 65 67.24 -30.23 1.02
C PHE A 65 67.18 -28.71 0.84
N ALA A 66 66.02 -28.08 1.03
CA ALA A 66 65.92 -26.62 0.98
C ALA A 66 66.75 -26.00 2.12
N THR A 67 67.31 -24.82 1.89
CA THR A 67 68.00 -24.01 2.92
C THR A 67 67.22 -22.72 3.11
N ASP A 68 66.97 -22.33 4.36
CA ASP A 68 66.28 -21.08 4.67
C ASP A 68 67.10 -19.88 4.19
N ALA A 69 66.42 -18.85 3.68
CA ALA A 69 67.09 -17.68 3.09
C ALA A 69 67.81 -16.80 4.14
N ASP A 70 67.47 -16.95 5.42
CA ASP A 70 67.93 -16.09 6.52
C ASP A 70 69.23 -16.54 7.21
N GLU A 71 69.79 -17.72 6.92
CA GLU A 71 71.11 -18.13 7.44
C GLU A 71 72.30 -17.53 6.65
N ARG A 72 72.09 -16.43 5.92
CA ARG A 72 73.14 -15.73 5.13
C ARG A 72 73.94 -14.70 5.93
N GLN A 73 74.18 -14.94 7.23
CA GLN A 73 75.16 -14.18 7.99
C GLN A 73 76.21 -15.11 8.59
N ASP A 74 77.46 -14.83 8.22
CA ASP A 74 78.72 -15.22 8.85
C ASP A 74 79.22 -16.67 8.74
N THR A 75 79.74 -17.04 7.55
CA THR A 75 81.13 -17.55 7.46
C THR A 75 81.64 -17.53 6.01
N GLU A 76 82.59 -16.63 5.72
CA GLU A 76 83.45 -16.73 4.55
C GLU A 76 84.36 -17.96 4.68
N GLN A 77 83.99 -19.07 4.04
CA GLN A 77 84.87 -20.05 3.37
C GLN A 77 84.13 -21.39 3.20
N GLN A 78 83.49 -21.57 2.04
CA GLN A 78 83.53 -22.79 1.21
C GLN A 78 82.55 -22.65 0.03
N LYS A 79 83.10 -22.34 -1.14
CA LYS A 79 82.41 -22.51 -2.42
C LYS A 79 82.26 -24.02 -2.67
N LEU A 80 81.04 -24.56 -2.56
CA LEU A 80 80.47 -25.67 -3.36
C LEU A 80 79.14 -26.18 -2.74
N SER A 81 78.10 -25.34 -2.71
CA SER A 81 76.70 -25.74 -3.01
C SER A 81 75.80 -24.52 -2.89
N SER A 82 75.26 -24.05 -4.03
CA SER A 82 74.19 -23.06 -4.01
C SER A 82 72.94 -23.72 -3.40
N GLY A 83 72.56 -23.32 -2.19
CA GLY A 83 71.32 -23.78 -1.54
C GLY A 83 70.10 -23.55 -2.45
N LYS A 84 69.27 -24.58 -2.62
CA LYS A 84 68.09 -24.54 -3.51
C LYS A 84 66.93 -23.89 -2.77
N ARG A 85 66.35 -22.83 -3.36
CA ARG A 85 65.09 -22.23 -2.89
C ARG A 85 63.99 -23.31 -2.88
N LEU A 86 63.13 -23.32 -1.87
CA LEU A 86 62.00 -24.24 -1.80
C LEU A 86 61.13 -24.08 -3.05
N THR A 87 60.98 -25.15 -3.83
CA THR A 87 60.17 -25.20 -5.05
C THR A 87 58.95 -26.08 -4.83
N VAL A 88 57.78 -25.59 -5.24
CA VAL A 88 56.55 -26.38 -5.24
C VAL A 88 56.60 -27.44 -6.36
N ASP A 89 56.08 -28.64 -6.09
CA ASP A 89 56.00 -29.74 -7.07
C ASP A 89 54.90 -29.46 -8.10
N TRP A 90 53.71 -29.11 -7.63
CA TRP A 90 52.59 -28.65 -8.45
C TRP A 90 51.66 -27.74 -7.65
N VAL A 91 50.91 -26.90 -8.38
CA VAL A 91 49.95 -25.94 -7.83
C VAL A 91 48.64 -26.05 -8.60
N LEU A 92 47.51 -26.03 -7.89
CA LEU A 92 46.17 -25.97 -8.46
C LEU A 92 45.36 -24.85 -7.79
N ASN A 93 44.87 -23.89 -8.57
CA ASN A 93 43.95 -22.88 -8.07
C ASN A 93 42.52 -23.44 -8.00
N ILE A 94 41.93 -23.47 -6.80
CA ILE A 94 40.58 -23.97 -6.55
C ILE A 94 39.53 -22.85 -6.39
N GLY A 95 39.97 -21.59 -6.35
CA GLY A 95 39.10 -20.40 -6.31
C GLY A 95 38.43 -20.11 -4.95
N GLU A 96 38.80 -20.85 -3.90
CA GLU A 96 38.38 -20.61 -2.52
C GLU A 96 39.35 -21.24 -1.51
N GLN A 97 39.11 -20.99 -0.22
CA GLN A 97 39.83 -21.64 0.87
C GLN A 97 39.27 -23.03 1.17
N ALA A 98 40.11 -23.88 1.79
CA ALA A 98 39.73 -25.22 2.22
C ALA A 98 39.57 -25.27 3.75
N LEU A 99 38.51 -25.93 4.19
CA LEU A 99 38.26 -26.24 5.60
C LEU A 99 39.12 -27.42 6.06
N ASP A 100 39.20 -28.45 5.23
CA ASP A 100 39.92 -29.68 5.57
C ASP A 100 40.44 -30.38 4.30
N ILE A 101 41.50 -31.17 4.44
CA ILE A 101 42.14 -31.95 3.39
C ILE A 101 42.41 -33.37 3.87
N CYS A 102 41.97 -34.36 3.09
CA CYS A 102 42.13 -35.75 3.44
C CYS A 102 42.71 -36.53 2.25
N VAL A 103 43.88 -37.14 2.46
CA VAL A 103 44.51 -38.02 1.48
C VAL A 103 44.19 -39.45 1.85
N VAL A 104 43.57 -40.19 0.92
CA VAL A 104 43.19 -41.58 1.14
C VAL A 104 43.65 -42.50 0.02
N SER A 105 44.07 -43.70 0.42
CA SER A 105 44.40 -44.80 -0.49
C SER A 105 43.72 -46.07 0.00
N PHE A 106 42.59 -46.41 -0.60
CA PHE A 106 41.84 -47.63 -0.29
C PHE A 106 42.19 -48.75 -1.30
N ASN A 107 42.34 -49.99 -0.82
CA ASN A 107 42.44 -51.24 -1.61
C ASN A 107 43.47 -51.25 -2.76
N GLN A 108 44.75 -50.92 -2.51
CA GLN A 108 45.84 -50.95 -3.52
C GLN A 108 45.59 -50.14 -4.82
N GLY A 109 44.49 -49.38 -4.91
CA GLY A 109 44.07 -48.61 -6.08
C GLY A 109 44.70 -47.21 -6.15
N ALA A 110 44.19 -46.34 -7.03
CA ALA A 110 44.70 -44.97 -7.20
C ALA A 110 44.47 -44.10 -5.94
N SER A 111 45.53 -43.48 -5.41
CA SER A 111 45.47 -42.46 -4.36
C SER A 111 44.63 -41.28 -4.82
N SER A 112 43.89 -40.70 -3.89
CA SER A 112 42.98 -39.59 -4.14
C SER A 112 43.11 -38.57 -3.03
N ILE A 113 43.30 -37.31 -3.40
CA ILE A 113 43.42 -36.19 -2.48
C ILE A 113 42.06 -35.49 -2.46
N PHE A 114 41.37 -35.51 -1.33
CA PHE A 114 40.11 -34.80 -1.18
C PHE A 114 40.32 -33.47 -0.48
N VAL A 115 39.73 -32.42 -1.03
CA VAL A 115 39.77 -31.07 -0.47
C VAL A 115 38.34 -30.60 -0.29
N LEU A 116 37.96 -30.29 0.94
CA LEU A 116 36.68 -29.67 1.25
C LEU A 116 36.87 -28.16 1.32
N GLY A 117 36.38 -27.47 0.29
CA GLY A 117 36.27 -26.02 0.27
C GLY A 117 35.09 -25.50 1.08
N GLU A 118 34.99 -24.18 1.20
CA GLU A 118 33.85 -23.52 1.84
C GLU A 118 32.53 -23.71 1.06
N ARG A 119 32.59 -23.90 -0.26
CA ARG A 119 31.41 -24.08 -1.13
C ARG A 119 31.52 -25.24 -2.10
N ASN A 120 32.72 -25.76 -2.36
CA ASN A 120 32.94 -26.86 -3.30
C ASN A 120 33.71 -28.00 -2.63
N PHE A 121 33.47 -29.20 -3.14
CA PHE A 121 34.17 -30.41 -2.75
C PHE A 121 34.98 -30.92 -3.95
N PHE A 122 36.28 -31.12 -3.76
CA PHE A 122 37.21 -31.52 -4.81
C PHE A 122 37.82 -32.89 -4.52
N CYS A 123 37.97 -33.69 -5.56
CA CYS A 123 38.83 -34.87 -5.57
C CYS A 123 39.92 -34.68 -6.62
N LEU A 124 41.18 -34.67 -6.18
CA LEU A 124 42.36 -34.48 -7.00
C LEU A 124 43.11 -35.81 -7.16
N LYS A 125 43.79 -35.96 -8.29
CA LYS A 125 44.78 -37.02 -8.54
C LYS A 125 46.13 -36.59 -7.96
N ASP A 126 47.03 -37.55 -7.80
CA ASP A 126 48.39 -37.35 -7.30
C ASP A 126 49.22 -36.31 -8.10
N ASN A 127 48.87 -36.06 -9.37
CA ASN A 127 49.51 -35.09 -10.25
C ASN A 127 48.89 -33.66 -10.18
N GLY A 128 48.00 -33.41 -9.23
CA GLY A 128 47.33 -32.10 -9.07
C GLY A 128 46.16 -31.85 -10.02
N GLN A 129 45.80 -32.81 -10.88
CA GLN A 129 44.62 -32.67 -11.75
C GLN A 129 43.32 -33.02 -10.99
N ILE A 130 42.27 -32.24 -11.24
CA ILE A 130 40.93 -32.52 -10.71
C ILE A 130 40.39 -33.82 -11.35
N ARG A 131 40.09 -34.83 -10.51
CA ARG A 131 39.37 -36.03 -10.92
C ARG A 131 37.88 -35.74 -11.08
N PHE A 132 37.30 -35.12 -10.06
CA PHE A 132 35.94 -34.59 -10.10
C PHE A 132 35.80 -33.46 -9.08
N MET A 133 34.77 -32.64 -9.27
CA MET A 133 34.38 -31.60 -8.33
C MET A 133 32.86 -31.58 -8.17
N LYS A 134 32.40 -31.17 -6.99
CA LYS A 134 31.00 -30.98 -6.68
C LYS A 134 30.80 -29.60 -6.06
N LYS A 135 29.95 -28.77 -6.67
CA LYS A 135 29.44 -27.57 -6.01
C LYS A 135 28.42 -27.97 -4.94
N LEU A 136 28.59 -27.47 -3.73
CA LEU A 136 27.69 -27.68 -2.61
C LEU A 136 26.75 -26.47 -2.53
N ASP A 137 25.44 -26.72 -2.49
CA ASP A 137 24.42 -25.66 -2.32
C ASP A 137 24.20 -25.32 -0.83
N TYR A 138 25.10 -25.78 0.04
CA TYR A 138 25.09 -25.59 1.49
C TYR A 138 26.52 -25.42 2.00
N SER A 139 26.67 -24.81 3.18
CA SER A 139 27.96 -24.66 3.86
C SER A 139 28.34 -25.96 4.58
N PRO A 140 29.39 -26.67 4.15
CA PRO A 140 29.85 -27.87 4.84
C PRO A 140 30.59 -27.49 6.13
N SER A 141 30.52 -28.34 7.15
CA SER A 141 31.27 -28.14 8.40
C SER A 141 32.52 -29.02 8.46
N CYS A 142 32.37 -30.30 8.15
CA CYS A 142 33.46 -31.27 8.11
C CYS A 142 33.13 -32.44 7.18
N PHE A 143 34.16 -33.20 6.80
CA PHE A 143 33.99 -34.37 5.95
C PHE A 143 34.94 -35.50 6.31
N ILE A 144 34.60 -36.71 5.87
CA ILE A 144 35.50 -37.86 5.93
C ILE A 144 35.25 -38.82 4.76
N PRO A 145 36.25 -39.07 3.90
CA PRO A 145 36.19 -40.16 2.95
C PRO A 145 36.39 -41.52 3.65
N TYR A 146 35.63 -42.53 3.26
CA TYR A 146 35.70 -43.88 3.80
C TYR A 146 35.59 -44.93 2.67
N CYS A 147 35.93 -46.19 2.98
CA CYS A 147 35.96 -47.26 2.01
C CYS A 147 34.59 -47.43 1.31
N SER A 148 34.59 -47.41 -0.02
CA SER A 148 33.42 -47.81 -0.81
C SER A 148 33.32 -49.32 -0.92
N VAL A 149 32.10 -49.81 -1.11
CA VAL A 149 31.79 -51.21 -1.45
C VAL A 149 31.90 -51.50 -2.96
N GLN A 150 31.92 -50.46 -3.80
CA GLN A 150 32.07 -50.61 -5.26
C GLN A 150 33.50 -50.29 -5.70
N GLU A 151 34.09 -51.17 -6.52
CA GLU A 151 35.44 -50.98 -7.06
C GLU A 151 35.57 -49.66 -7.83
N GLY A 152 36.63 -48.89 -7.54
CA GLY A 152 36.95 -47.65 -8.24
C GLY A 152 36.23 -46.39 -7.74
N THR A 153 35.25 -46.50 -6.83
CA THR A 153 34.55 -45.36 -6.23
C THR A 153 34.97 -45.11 -4.79
N ILE A 154 34.76 -43.90 -4.27
CA ILE A 154 35.03 -43.58 -2.86
C ILE A 154 33.77 -42.97 -2.26
N ASN A 155 33.38 -43.46 -1.07
CA ASN A 155 32.28 -42.86 -0.34
C ASN A 155 32.80 -41.73 0.56
N THR A 156 32.03 -40.65 0.67
CA THR A 156 32.38 -39.49 1.50
C THR A 156 31.18 -39.08 2.34
N LEU A 157 31.41 -38.90 3.64
CA LEU A 157 30.46 -38.23 4.52
C LEU A 157 30.77 -36.73 4.53
N ILE A 158 29.78 -35.89 4.25
CA ILE A 158 29.88 -34.43 4.35
C ILE A 158 28.77 -33.96 5.27
N ALA A 159 29.14 -33.36 6.40
CA ALA A 159 28.20 -32.70 7.29
C ALA A 159 28.07 -31.22 6.95
N ASN A 160 26.94 -30.61 7.29
CA ASN A 160 26.68 -29.19 7.05
C ASN A 160 26.23 -28.45 8.31
N HIS A 161 26.27 -27.12 8.24
CA HIS A 161 25.81 -26.23 9.31
C HIS A 161 24.29 -26.26 9.56
N SER A 162 23.51 -26.88 8.67
CA SER A 162 22.07 -27.10 8.83
C SER A 162 21.74 -28.41 9.54
N LYS A 163 22.71 -29.00 10.26
CA LYS A 163 22.57 -30.27 10.99
C LYS A 163 22.14 -31.42 10.09
N MET A 164 22.68 -31.53 8.88
CA MET A 164 22.47 -32.67 8.00
C MET A 164 23.80 -33.34 7.66
N LEU A 165 23.77 -34.66 7.61
CA LEU A 165 24.85 -35.51 7.15
C LEU A 165 24.50 -36.11 5.80
N ASN A 166 25.31 -35.80 4.79
CA ASN A 166 25.16 -36.28 3.43
C ASN A 166 26.20 -37.36 3.12
N VAL A 167 25.74 -38.50 2.61
CA VAL A 167 26.59 -39.60 2.16
C VAL A 167 26.68 -39.53 0.64
N TYR A 168 27.86 -39.21 0.14
CA TYR A 168 28.16 -39.19 -1.29
C TYR A 168 28.94 -40.45 -1.69
N GLN A 169 28.63 -40.96 -2.87
CA GLN A 169 29.52 -41.83 -3.63
C GLN A 169 30.06 -41.00 -4.80
N ASP A 170 31.35 -40.65 -4.75
CA ASP A 170 31.98 -39.62 -5.57
C ASP A 170 31.18 -38.29 -5.56
N VAL A 171 30.37 -38.02 -6.59
CA VAL A 171 29.52 -36.81 -6.71
C VAL A 171 28.04 -37.10 -6.44
N THR A 172 27.63 -38.37 -6.47
CA THR A 172 26.23 -38.80 -6.36
C THR A 172 25.80 -38.92 -4.90
N LEU A 173 24.75 -38.19 -4.51
CA LEU A 173 24.17 -38.33 -3.17
C LEU A 173 23.48 -39.70 -3.05
N LYS A 174 23.87 -40.49 -2.06
CA LYS A 174 23.29 -41.80 -1.76
C LYS A 174 22.35 -41.77 -0.58
N TRP A 175 22.66 -40.95 0.42
CA TRP A 175 21.85 -40.84 1.62
C TRP A 175 21.99 -39.44 2.22
N ALA A 176 20.96 -38.98 2.91
CA ALA A 176 20.99 -37.76 3.70
C ALA A 176 20.20 -38.00 4.98
N THR A 177 20.73 -37.57 6.13
CA THR A 177 20.07 -37.74 7.42
C THR A 177 20.26 -36.51 8.29
N GLN A 178 19.29 -36.23 9.16
CA GLN A 178 19.37 -35.12 10.09
C GLN A 178 20.17 -35.53 11.33
N LEU A 179 21.09 -34.66 11.73
CA LEU A 179 21.86 -34.74 12.96
C LEU A 179 21.20 -33.86 14.04
N PRO A 180 21.38 -34.17 15.33
CA PRO A 180 20.87 -33.32 16.42
C PRO A 180 21.65 -32.01 16.59
N CYS A 181 22.95 -32.02 16.25
CA CYS A 181 23.88 -30.90 16.37
C CYS A 181 24.72 -30.75 15.07
N VAL A 182 25.44 -29.64 14.96
CA VAL A 182 26.37 -29.39 13.84
C VAL A 182 27.72 -30.00 14.20
N PRO A 183 28.20 -31.03 13.48
CA PRO A 183 29.47 -31.65 13.83
C PRO A 183 30.66 -30.81 13.33
N VAL A 184 31.65 -30.66 14.19
CA VAL A 184 32.98 -30.11 13.88
C VAL A 184 33.89 -31.21 13.33
N SER A 185 33.71 -32.46 13.79
CA SER A 185 34.46 -33.61 13.26
C SER A 185 33.56 -34.83 13.13
N VAL A 186 33.78 -35.57 12.05
CA VAL A 186 33.11 -36.85 11.79
C VAL A 186 34.16 -37.91 11.51
N LYS A 187 34.02 -39.08 12.13
CA LYS A 187 34.83 -40.27 11.85
C LYS A 187 33.95 -41.51 11.71
N VAL A 188 34.44 -42.47 10.95
CA VAL A 188 33.84 -43.79 10.84
C VAL A 188 34.69 -44.76 11.66
N ALA A 189 34.10 -45.36 12.69
CA ALA A 189 34.77 -46.24 13.63
C ALA A 189 34.15 -47.63 13.65
N ASN A 190 34.92 -48.61 14.12
CA ASN A 190 34.46 -49.97 14.36
C ASN A 190 34.49 -50.23 15.87
N PHE A 191 33.35 -50.53 16.47
CA PHE A 191 33.22 -50.84 17.89
C PHE A 191 32.87 -52.30 18.07
N GLN A 192 33.80 -53.10 18.59
CA GLN A 192 33.65 -54.55 18.85
C GLN A 192 32.96 -55.29 17.67
N ASP A 193 31.65 -55.54 17.75
CA ASP A 193 30.86 -56.27 16.76
C ASP A 193 30.16 -55.38 15.71
N LEU A 194 30.18 -54.05 15.88
CA LEU A 194 29.52 -53.09 14.99
C LEU A 194 30.55 -52.31 14.16
N LYS A 195 30.59 -52.60 12.86
CA LYS A 195 31.44 -51.90 11.88
C LYS A 195 30.69 -50.72 11.26
N GLY A 196 31.42 -49.65 10.96
CA GLY A 196 30.87 -48.50 10.20
C GLY A 196 30.01 -47.55 11.02
N VAL A 197 30.30 -47.41 12.32
CA VAL A 197 29.59 -46.46 13.21
C VAL A 197 30.07 -45.05 12.90
N ILE A 198 29.12 -44.12 12.74
CA ILE A 198 29.40 -42.71 12.49
C ILE A 198 29.52 -42.00 13.84
N VAL A 199 30.74 -41.53 14.13
CA VAL A 199 31.06 -40.78 15.34
C VAL A 199 31.10 -39.30 14.97
N THR A 200 30.22 -38.51 15.58
CA THR A 200 30.12 -37.07 15.38
C THR A 200 30.47 -36.34 16.66
N LEU A 201 31.35 -35.33 16.56
CA LEU A 201 31.73 -34.45 17.67
C LEU A 201 31.36 -33.00 17.32
N SER A 202 30.66 -32.34 18.24
CA SER A 202 30.25 -30.94 18.17
C SER A 202 31.18 -30.03 19.00
N ASP A 203 31.18 -28.73 18.73
CA ASP A 203 31.98 -27.71 19.43
C ASP A 203 31.57 -27.53 20.90
N ASP A 204 30.29 -27.72 21.19
CA ASP A 204 29.71 -27.73 22.54
C ASP A 204 30.04 -28.99 23.37
N GLY A 205 30.78 -29.94 22.81
CA GLY A 205 31.19 -31.18 23.46
C GLY A 205 30.21 -32.34 23.34
N HIS A 206 29.14 -32.22 22.54
CA HIS A 206 28.27 -33.36 22.25
C HIS A 206 29.00 -34.40 21.38
N LEU A 207 29.29 -35.56 21.97
CA LEU A 207 29.82 -36.73 21.29
C LEU A 207 28.70 -37.76 21.08
N GLN A 208 28.43 -38.10 19.82
CA GLN A 208 27.40 -39.07 19.47
C GLN A 208 27.96 -40.16 18.54
N CYS A 209 27.66 -41.41 18.88
CA CYS A 209 27.87 -42.56 17.99
C CYS A 209 26.51 -42.96 17.40
N SER A 210 26.41 -42.95 16.08
CA SER A 210 25.15 -43.16 15.36
C SER A 210 25.30 -44.18 14.23
N TYR A 211 24.19 -44.78 13.85
CA TYR A 211 24.03 -45.59 12.65
C TYR A 211 22.88 -45.02 11.81
N LEU A 212 22.87 -45.32 10.52
CA LEU A 212 21.82 -44.83 9.62
C LEU A 212 20.56 -45.68 9.80
N GLY A 213 19.46 -45.06 10.23
CA GLY A 213 18.16 -45.72 10.29
C GLY A 213 17.63 -46.02 8.89
N THR A 214 17.21 -47.25 8.64
CA THR A 214 16.62 -47.70 7.36
C THR A 214 15.10 -47.59 7.34
N ASP A 215 14.47 -47.39 8.49
CA ASP A 215 13.03 -47.18 8.58
C ASP A 215 12.70 -45.70 8.32
N PRO A 216 11.96 -45.37 7.24
CA PRO A 216 11.46 -44.03 7.07
C PRO A 216 10.52 -43.72 8.24
N SER A 217 10.71 -42.58 8.90
CA SER A 217 9.68 -42.02 9.78
C SER A 217 8.48 -41.62 8.91
N LEU A 218 7.68 -42.60 8.51
CA LEU A 218 6.37 -42.34 7.93
C LEU A 218 5.63 -41.54 8.98
N PHE A 219 5.24 -40.32 8.64
CA PHE A 219 4.34 -39.52 9.45
C PHE A 219 2.97 -40.22 9.43
N GLN A 220 2.81 -41.28 10.21
CA GLN A 220 1.51 -41.70 10.68
C GLN A 220 1.17 -40.74 11.81
N ALA A 221 0.15 -39.91 11.59
CA ALA A 221 -0.52 -39.25 12.71
C ALA A 221 -0.74 -40.34 13.77
N PRO A 222 -0.27 -40.14 15.02
CA PRO A 222 -0.45 -41.12 16.08
C PRO A 222 -1.89 -41.59 16.05
N LYS A 223 -2.15 -42.90 16.11
CA LYS A 223 -3.51 -43.37 16.36
C LYS A 223 -3.87 -42.80 17.73
N VAL A 224 -4.65 -41.72 17.71
CA VAL A 224 -5.05 -41.01 18.93
C VAL A 224 -6.01 -41.96 19.64
N ASP A 225 -5.51 -42.75 20.58
CA ASP A 225 -6.35 -43.41 21.55
C ASP A 225 -7.03 -42.30 22.37
N SER A 226 -8.32 -42.11 22.08
CA SER A 226 -9.32 -41.32 22.81
C SER A 226 -8.81 -40.04 23.49
N ARG A 227 -8.59 -38.98 22.71
CA ARG A 227 -9.03 -37.65 23.20
C ARG A 227 -10.52 -37.60 22.95
N GLU A 228 -11.32 -37.91 23.97
CA GLU A 228 -12.76 -37.69 23.91
C GLU A 228 -13.00 -36.21 23.62
N ILE A 229 -13.39 -35.90 22.38
CA ILE A 229 -13.80 -34.55 22.01
C ILE A 229 -15.10 -34.29 22.77
N ASN A 230 -15.12 -33.24 23.58
CA ASN A 230 -16.31 -32.85 24.35
C ASN A 230 -17.39 -32.28 23.41
N TYR A 231 -18.21 -33.17 22.83
CA TYR A 231 -19.27 -32.79 21.89
C TYR A 231 -20.32 -31.87 22.51
N GLU A 232 -20.49 -31.85 23.83
CA GLU A 232 -21.46 -30.99 24.50
C GLU A 232 -21.02 -29.53 24.47
N GLU A 233 -19.76 -29.26 24.83
CA GLU A 233 -19.16 -27.92 24.81
C GLU A 233 -19.09 -27.37 23.39
N MET A 234 -18.65 -28.18 22.43
CA MET A 234 -18.62 -27.80 21.02
C MET A 234 -20.01 -27.49 20.45
N ASN A 235 -21.05 -28.25 20.86
CA ASN A 235 -22.42 -27.98 20.42
C ASN A 235 -23.03 -26.74 21.10
N ALA A 236 -22.64 -26.43 22.33
CA ALA A 236 -23.06 -25.21 23.02
C ALA A 236 -22.47 -23.97 22.32
N GLU A 237 -21.16 -23.96 22.06
CA GLU A 237 -20.48 -22.89 21.33
C GLU A 237 -21.02 -22.75 19.90
N MET A 238 -21.24 -23.86 19.18
CA MET A 238 -21.83 -23.84 17.83
C MET A 238 -23.23 -23.21 17.82
N LYS A 239 -24.07 -23.50 18.82
CA LYS A 239 -25.42 -22.90 18.93
C LYS A 239 -25.34 -21.39 19.19
N GLU A 240 -24.40 -20.96 20.03
CA GLU A 240 -24.17 -19.55 20.32
C GLU A 240 -23.70 -18.80 19.06
N LEU A 241 -22.70 -19.31 18.36
CA LEU A 241 -22.22 -18.73 17.10
C LEU A 241 -23.31 -18.69 16.03
N GLN A 242 -24.13 -19.75 15.90
CA GLN A 242 -25.27 -19.75 14.97
C GLN A 242 -26.34 -18.71 15.33
N LYS A 243 -26.53 -18.42 16.63
CA LYS A 243 -27.43 -17.36 17.06
C LYS A 243 -26.90 -15.99 16.61
N ILE A 244 -25.62 -15.70 16.83
CA ILE A 244 -24.95 -14.46 16.40
C ILE A 244 -25.09 -14.28 14.87
N ILE A 245 -24.85 -15.34 14.08
CA ILE A 245 -25.00 -15.30 12.60
C ILE A 245 -26.44 -14.95 12.19
N ARG A 246 -27.44 -15.54 12.84
CA ARG A 246 -28.86 -15.26 12.53
C ARG A 246 -29.26 -13.84 12.90
N GLU A 247 -28.74 -13.31 14.00
CA GLU A 247 -28.96 -11.93 14.43
C GLU A 247 -28.32 -10.95 13.44
N ALA A 248 -27.04 -11.15 13.09
CA ALA A 248 -26.35 -10.32 12.10
C ALA A 248 -27.03 -10.34 10.71
N THR A 249 -27.63 -11.47 10.31
CA THR A 249 -28.35 -11.58 9.03
C THR A 249 -29.70 -10.86 9.06
N LYS A 250 -30.34 -10.71 10.23
CA LYS A 250 -31.59 -9.96 10.38
C LYS A 250 -31.36 -8.46 10.35
N THR A 251 -30.22 -7.97 10.84
CA THR A 251 -29.84 -6.56 10.86
C THR A 251 -29.26 -6.09 9.51
N GLN A 252 -29.73 -6.64 8.39
CA GLN A 252 -29.25 -6.30 7.04
C GLN A 252 -29.59 -4.87 6.58
N ASP A 253 -30.32 -4.08 7.38
CA ASP A 253 -30.41 -2.64 7.15
C ASP A 253 -29.06 -2.00 7.52
N VAL A 254 -28.37 -1.50 6.49
CA VAL A 254 -27.08 -0.79 6.49
C VAL A 254 -27.18 0.59 7.17
N LEU A 255 -28.03 0.74 8.18
CA LEU A 255 -28.18 1.97 8.93
C LEU A 255 -27.47 1.83 10.28
N PRO A 256 -26.56 2.76 10.63
CA PRO A 256 -25.91 2.75 11.94
C PRO A 256 -26.98 2.81 13.04
N GLU A 257 -26.74 2.06 14.12
CA GLU A 257 -27.65 2.01 15.27
C GLU A 257 -28.06 3.41 15.73
N SER A 258 -29.32 3.53 16.18
CA SER A 258 -29.90 4.78 16.67
C SER A 258 -28.99 5.48 17.68
N GLU A 259 -28.89 6.82 17.59
CA GLU A 259 -28.00 7.75 18.32
C GLU A 259 -27.93 7.63 19.86
N LYS A 260 -28.64 6.70 20.48
CA LYS A 260 -28.89 6.71 21.93
C LYS A 260 -27.77 6.11 22.79
N GLN A 261 -26.76 5.45 22.21
CA GLN A 261 -25.60 4.94 22.94
C GLN A 261 -24.34 4.96 22.04
N ARG A 262 -23.77 6.16 21.83
CA ARG A 262 -22.40 6.25 21.28
C ARG A 262 -21.39 6.10 22.41
N ASP A 263 -20.46 5.17 22.25
CA ASP A 263 -19.37 4.92 23.19
C ASP A 263 -18.38 6.10 23.25
N VAL A 264 -18.15 6.75 22.10
CA VAL A 264 -17.37 7.99 21.97
C VAL A 264 -18.23 9.06 21.31
N THR A 265 -18.27 10.25 21.92
CA THR A 265 -18.95 11.43 21.40
C THR A 265 -17.95 12.51 21.05
N VAL A 266 -18.11 13.09 19.86
CA VAL A 266 -17.27 14.17 19.33
C VAL A 266 -18.14 15.40 19.18
N THR A 267 -17.70 16.54 19.72
CA THR A 267 -18.40 17.82 19.64
C THR A 267 -17.45 18.91 19.18
N ALA A 268 -17.84 19.69 18.19
CA ALA A 268 -17.08 20.84 17.71
C ALA A 268 -17.79 22.16 18.08
N GLU A 269 -17.07 23.05 18.75
CA GLU A 269 -17.51 24.38 19.14
C GLU A 269 -16.74 25.42 18.32
N VAL A 270 -17.45 26.12 17.43
CA VAL A 270 -16.87 27.15 16.57
C VAL A 270 -16.90 28.50 17.29
N SER A 271 -15.76 29.19 17.36
CA SER A 271 -15.71 30.55 17.93
C SER A 271 -16.64 31.48 17.15
N PRO A 272 -17.47 32.29 17.83
CA PRO A 272 -18.32 33.26 17.16
C PRO A 272 -17.50 34.37 16.49
N ASP A 273 -16.29 34.66 16.98
CA ASP A 273 -15.40 35.73 16.52
C ASP A 273 -14.18 35.21 15.75
N LEU A 274 -13.70 36.04 14.81
CA LEU A 274 -12.46 35.80 14.09
C LEU A 274 -11.28 36.02 15.04
N ASP A 275 -10.17 35.33 14.79
CA ASP A 275 -8.97 35.44 15.62
C ASP A 275 -8.37 36.85 15.49
N GLU A 276 -7.98 37.47 16.61
CA GLU A 276 -7.38 38.83 16.60
C GLU A 276 -6.06 38.87 15.80
N GLU A 277 -5.28 37.79 15.90
CA GLU A 277 -4.10 37.54 15.08
C GLU A 277 -4.37 36.30 14.20
N SER A 278 -4.26 36.50 12.88
CA SER A 278 -4.46 35.41 11.92
C SER A 278 -3.46 34.28 12.13
N GLN A 279 -3.98 33.05 12.22
CA GLN A 279 -3.21 31.80 12.29
C GLN A 279 -3.09 31.11 10.92
N ALA A 280 -3.29 31.84 9.82
CA ALA A 280 -3.20 31.29 8.47
C ALA A 280 -1.75 30.92 8.11
N ILE A 281 -1.57 29.71 7.56
CA ILE A 281 -0.26 29.16 7.17
C ILE A 281 -0.26 28.96 5.65
N ASP A 282 0.80 29.41 4.96
CA ASP A 282 1.02 29.21 3.51
C ASP A 282 -0.20 29.55 2.63
N SER A 283 -0.84 30.71 2.88
CA SER A 283 -1.98 31.17 2.08
C SER A 283 -1.54 31.88 0.80
N GLU A 284 -2.18 31.54 -0.31
CA GLU A 284 -1.96 32.11 -1.65
C GLU A 284 -2.98 33.22 -1.99
N VAL A 285 -3.85 33.57 -1.04
CA VAL A 285 -4.88 34.59 -1.22
C VAL A 285 -4.23 35.96 -1.38
N LYS A 286 -4.61 36.70 -2.42
CA LYS A 286 -4.01 38.01 -2.78
C LYS A 286 -4.38 39.16 -1.83
N ALA A 287 -5.23 38.91 -0.84
CA ALA A 287 -5.66 39.89 0.16
C ALA A 287 -4.59 40.08 1.24
N GLY A 288 -4.49 41.30 1.80
CA GLY A 288 -3.38 41.66 2.70
C GLY A 288 -3.29 40.86 4.01
N ALA A 289 -4.42 40.50 4.62
CA ALA A 289 -4.49 39.63 5.80
C ALA A 289 -5.65 38.64 5.63
N VAL A 290 -5.35 37.35 5.74
CA VAL A 290 -6.34 36.27 5.62
C VAL A 290 -6.93 36.02 7.01
N PRO A 291 -8.24 36.14 7.23
CA PRO A 291 -8.85 35.86 8.52
C PRO A 291 -8.78 34.37 8.87
N SER A 292 -8.69 34.05 10.16
CA SER A 292 -8.83 32.69 10.69
C SER A 292 -9.90 32.62 11.77
N VAL A 293 -10.47 31.42 11.95
CA VAL A 293 -11.46 31.15 13.00
C VAL A 293 -11.04 29.94 13.82
N THR A 294 -10.99 30.10 15.13
CA THR A 294 -10.70 29.01 16.06
C THR A 294 -11.93 28.12 16.29
N VAL A 295 -11.74 26.80 16.21
CA VAL A 295 -12.72 25.77 16.54
C VAL A 295 -12.12 24.84 17.60
N LYS A 296 -12.88 24.60 18.66
CA LYS A 296 -12.53 23.69 19.75
C LYS A 296 -13.26 22.36 19.55
N ILE A 297 -12.50 21.28 19.36
CA ILE A 297 -13.02 19.93 19.21
C ILE A 297 -12.82 19.20 20.54
N THR A 298 -13.90 18.67 21.10
CA THR A 298 -13.90 17.90 22.34
C THR A 298 -14.30 16.46 22.05
N ILE A 299 -13.47 15.51 22.47
CA ILE A 299 -13.69 14.06 22.36
C ILE A 299 -13.98 13.55 23.76
N GLN A 300 -15.13 12.93 23.98
CA GLN A 300 -15.51 12.32 25.25
C GLN A 300 -15.74 10.83 25.05
N SER A 301 -15.05 10.01 25.84
CA SER A 301 -15.20 8.55 25.80
C SER A 301 -15.92 8.03 27.05
N ARG A 302 -16.88 7.12 26.87
CA ARG A 302 -17.55 6.38 27.95
C ARG A 302 -16.91 5.01 28.21
N VAL A 303 -16.10 4.55 27.28
CA VAL A 303 -15.42 3.24 27.31
C VAL A 303 -13.92 3.43 27.17
N THR A 304 -13.15 2.38 27.44
CA THR A 304 -11.73 2.37 27.08
C THR A 304 -11.59 2.32 25.57
N ALA A 305 -11.08 3.39 24.95
CA ALA A 305 -10.87 3.48 23.51
C ALA A 305 -9.37 3.50 23.21
N GLN A 306 -8.90 2.48 22.51
CA GLN A 306 -7.48 2.32 22.20
C GLN A 306 -7.11 3.02 20.89
N LYS A 307 -5.94 3.66 20.88
CA LYS A 307 -5.36 4.38 19.73
C LYS A 307 -6.37 5.31 19.03
N PRO A 308 -6.98 6.29 19.72
CA PRO A 308 -7.87 7.24 19.08
C PRO A 308 -7.08 8.14 18.12
N MET A 309 -7.59 8.29 16.90
CA MET A 309 -7.07 9.21 15.90
C MET A 309 -8.19 10.12 15.42
N LEU A 310 -8.02 11.42 15.65
CA LEU A 310 -8.88 12.48 15.12
C LEU A 310 -8.34 12.95 13.78
N ALA A 311 -9.18 12.89 12.76
CA ALA A 311 -8.98 13.53 11.47
C ALA A 311 -10.02 14.64 11.29
N VAL A 312 -9.56 15.83 10.92
CA VAL A 312 -10.39 17.01 10.69
C VAL A 312 -10.36 17.31 9.20
N CYS A 313 -11.50 17.14 8.54
CA CYS A 313 -11.63 17.28 7.11
C CYS A 313 -12.46 18.52 6.77
N VAL A 314 -11.90 19.38 5.94
CA VAL A 314 -12.58 20.49 5.27
C VAL A 314 -12.35 20.39 3.78
N GLN A 315 -13.32 20.82 2.98
CA GLN A 315 -13.12 20.85 1.53
C GLN A 315 -12.19 22.01 1.17
N ALA A 316 -11.14 21.71 0.41
CA ALA A 316 -10.33 22.73 -0.24
C ALA A 316 -11.26 23.65 -1.05
N PRO A 317 -11.07 24.98 -1.02
CA PRO A 317 -9.86 25.74 -0.66
C PRO A 317 -9.69 26.10 0.82
N LEU A 318 -10.58 25.64 1.71
CA LEU A 318 -10.37 25.82 3.14
C LEU A 318 -9.26 24.91 3.64
N ALA A 319 -8.47 25.41 4.58
CA ALA A 319 -7.44 24.64 5.24
C ALA A 319 -7.55 24.79 6.76
N VAL A 320 -6.95 23.83 7.46
CA VAL A 320 -6.81 23.81 8.91
C VAL A 320 -5.33 23.83 9.26
N THR A 321 -4.99 24.48 10.36
CA THR A 321 -3.62 24.53 10.90
C THR A 321 -2.98 23.15 11.11
N CYS A 322 -3.78 22.16 11.53
CA CYS A 322 -3.39 20.76 11.63
C CYS A 322 -4.62 19.86 11.47
N ASP A 323 -4.51 18.84 10.61
CA ASP A 323 -5.61 17.99 10.16
C ASP A 323 -5.72 16.67 10.93
N GLN A 324 -4.65 16.23 11.60
CA GLN A 324 -4.57 14.92 12.23
C GLN A 324 -3.96 14.97 13.64
N PHE A 325 -4.61 14.29 14.57
CA PHE A 325 -4.17 14.14 15.95
C PHE A 325 -4.23 12.67 16.35
N VAL A 326 -3.13 12.17 16.91
CA VAL A 326 -3.05 10.84 17.52
C VAL A 326 -3.00 11.03 19.02
N PHE A 327 -3.93 10.41 19.73
CA PHE A 327 -3.99 10.44 21.18
C PHE A 327 -3.50 9.13 21.77
N ASP A 328 -3.14 9.17 23.06
CA ASP A 328 -2.98 7.97 23.87
C ASP A 328 -4.35 7.33 24.16
N ASP A 329 -4.35 6.12 24.73
CA ASP A 329 -5.57 5.38 25.03
C ASP A 329 -6.48 6.19 25.98
N LEU A 330 -7.74 6.37 25.59
CA LEU A 330 -8.73 7.11 26.37
C LEU A 330 -9.33 6.22 27.45
N GLU A 331 -9.22 6.66 28.71
CA GLU A 331 -9.89 6.02 29.84
C GLU A 331 -11.41 6.32 29.85
N PRO A 332 -12.23 5.51 30.52
CA PRO A 332 -13.64 5.80 30.69
C PRO A 332 -13.87 7.15 31.37
N GLU A 333 -14.81 7.94 30.83
CA GLU A 333 -15.13 9.31 31.29
C GLU A 333 -14.01 10.34 31.09
N SER A 334 -12.95 10.00 30.34
CA SER A 334 -11.95 10.97 29.91
C SER A 334 -12.47 11.88 28.80
N SER A 335 -11.92 13.10 28.76
CA SER A 335 -12.18 14.06 27.69
C SER A 335 -10.89 14.69 27.22
N GLU A 336 -10.64 14.64 25.92
CA GLU A 336 -9.53 15.33 25.26
C GLU A 336 -10.06 16.50 24.44
N THR A 337 -9.34 17.62 24.44
CA THR A 337 -9.73 18.82 23.70
C THR A 337 -8.60 19.31 22.83
N VAL A 338 -8.90 19.54 21.55
CA VAL A 338 -7.97 20.12 20.58
C VAL A 338 -8.54 21.44 20.07
N VAL A 339 -7.67 22.42 19.90
CA VAL A 339 -8.01 23.76 19.41
C VAL A 339 -7.31 23.98 18.08
N LEU A 340 -8.06 24.33 17.05
CA LEU A 340 -7.57 24.47 15.68
C LEU A 340 -8.10 25.74 15.04
N SER A 341 -7.29 26.39 14.23
CA SER A 341 -7.75 27.51 13.39
C SER A 341 -7.96 27.08 11.95
N PHE A 342 -9.07 27.55 11.37
CA PHE A 342 -9.46 27.35 9.97
C PHE A 342 -9.31 28.65 9.21
N PHE A 343 -8.86 28.57 7.96
CA PHE A 343 -8.60 29.73 7.12
C PHE A 343 -8.73 29.38 5.63
N LEU A 344 -8.78 30.41 4.77
CA LEU A 344 -8.79 30.24 3.32
C LEU A 344 -7.35 30.14 2.80
N LYS A 345 -6.98 29.00 2.20
CA LYS A 345 -5.62 28.77 1.70
C LYS A 345 -5.45 29.21 0.26
N GLU A 346 -6.34 28.79 -0.62
CA GLU A 346 -6.23 29.05 -2.06
C GLU A 346 -7.08 30.25 -2.48
N ASN A 347 -6.71 30.89 -3.60
CA ASN A 347 -7.40 32.06 -4.13
C ASN A 347 -8.66 31.69 -4.95
N CYS A 348 -9.54 30.87 -4.39
CA CYS A 348 -10.85 30.53 -4.95
C CYS A 348 -11.93 30.48 -3.85
N SER A 349 -13.20 30.64 -4.23
CA SER A 349 -14.31 30.61 -3.27
C SER A 349 -14.68 29.16 -2.93
N PRO A 350 -14.86 28.81 -1.65
CA PRO A 350 -15.20 27.44 -1.28
C PRO A 350 -16.62 27.07 -1.68
N SER A 351 -16.83 25.81 -2.03
CA SER A 351 -18.18 25.29 -2.28
C SER A 351 -19.01 25.17 -1.01
N GLU A 352 -18.39 24.87 0.13
CA GLU A 352 -19.08 24.71 1.40
C GLU A 352 -18.27 25.30 2.56
N LEU A 353 -18.97 25.84 3.54
CA LEU A 353 -18.41 26.31 4.82
C LEU A 353 -18.72 25.30 5.93
N GLU A 354 -18.55 24.01 5.63
CA GLU A 354 -18.77 22.92 6.59
C GLU A 354 -17.46 22.14 6.77
N GLY A 355 -17.23 21.71 7.99
CA GLY A 355 -16.12 20.83 8.34
C GLY A 355 -16.64 19.59 9.05
N THR A 356 -15.91 18.49 8.89
CA THR A 356 -16.23 17.19 9.48
C THR A 356 -15.07 16.72 10.33
N CYS A 357 -15.34 16.43 11.60
CA CYS A 357 -14.41 15.74 12.49
C CYS A 357 -14.73 14.26 12.48
N MET A 358 -13.72 13.42 12.25
CA MET A 358 -13.83 11.96 12.34
C MET A 358 -12.84 11.46 13.37
N VAL A 359 -13.33 10.72 14.36
CA VAL A 359 -12.48 10.03 15.34
C VAL A 359 -12.57 8.54 15.08
N SER A 360 -11.47 7.95 14.65
CA SER A 360 -11.32 6.50 14.54
C SER A 360 -10.69 5.95 15.82
N TYR A 361 -11.21 4.85 16.34
CA TYR A 361 -10.75 4.25 17.60
C TYR A 361 -11.07 2.76 17.65
N ASN A 362 -10.36 2.03 18.50
CA ASN A 362 -10.57 0.60 18.70
C ASN A 362 -11.18 0.32 20.07
N ILE A 363 -12.24 -0.48 20.11
CA ILE A 363 -12.83 -0.95 21.38
C ILE A 363 -12.37 -2.38 21.62
N PRO A 364 -11.53 -2.67 22.64
CA PRO A 364 -11.12 -4.03 22.98
C PRO A 364 -12.33 -4.86 23.42
N THR A 365 -12.42 -6.09 22.93
CA THR A 365 -13.48 -7.05 23.30
C THR A 365 -12.87 -8.39 23.68
N GLU A 366 -13.62 -9.25 24.37
CA GLU A 366 -13.14 -10.58 24.76
C GLU A 366 -12.73 -11.45 23.54
N LEU A 367 -13.44 -11.29 22.41
CA LEU A 367 -13.15 -12.01 21.16
C LEU A 367 -12.00 -11.39 20.35
N ASN A 368 -11.77 -10.09 20.52
CA ASN A 368 -10.69 -9.38 19.84
C ASN A 368 -10.01 -8.40 20.81
N PRO A 369 -8.92 -8.82 21.48
CA PRO A 369 -8.20 -7.98 22.41
C PRO A 369 -7.46 -6.82 21.74
N GLU A 370 -7.20 -6.89 20.42
CA GLU A 370 -6.63 -5.76 19.65
C GLU A 370 -7.69 -4.68 19.34
N GLY A 371 -8.96 -5.01 19.54
CA GLY A 371 -10.10 -4.09 19.45
C GLY A 371 -10.76 -4.02 18.08
N ILE A 372 -12.06 -3.68 18.10
CA ILE A 372 -12.89 -3.53 16.91
C ILE A 372 -12.84 -2.06 16.47
N PRO A 373 -12.48 -1.77 15.21
CA PRO A 373 -12.44 -0.40 14.71
C PRO A 373 -13.85 0.20 14.63
N ARG A 374 -13.97 1.40 15.16
CA ARG A 374 -15.18 2.23 15.16
C ARG A 374 -14.82 3.65 14.75
N VAL A 375 -15.81 4.36 14.20
CA VAL A 375 -15.66 5.76 13.80
C VAL A 375 -16.81 6.56 14.38
N ALA A 376 -16.49 7.67 15.05
CA ALA A 376 -17.45 8.68 15.46
C ALA A 376 -17.24 9.93 14.60
N GLN A 377 -18.33 10.51 14.09
CA GLN A 377 -18.29 11.71 13.24
C GLN A 377 -19.12 12.85 13.83
N CYS A 378 -18.66 14.08 13.60
CA CYS A 378 -19.33 15.32 13.96
C CYS A 378 -19.12 16.36 12.85
N ASN A 379 -20.21 16.99 12.40
CA ASN A 379 -20.16 18.05 11.40
C ASN A 379 -20.37 19.40 12.10
N PHE A 380 -19.68 20.44 11.63
CA PHE A 380 -19.80 21.81 12.11
C PHE A 380 -19.77 22.78 10.94
N SER A 381 -20.33 23.98 11.14
CA SER A 381 -20.37 25.02 10.12
C SER A 381 -19.50 26.20 10.52
N LEU A 382 -18.69 26.66 9.57
CA LEU A 382 -17.81 27.81 9.69
C LEU A 382 -18.56 29.10 9.33
N PRO A 383 -18.24 30.23 9.98
CA PRO A 383 -18.98 31.46 9.77
C PRO A 383 -18.63 32.13 8.44
N LEU A 384 -19.62 32.72 7.77
CA LEU A 384 -19.44 33.40 6.47
C LEU A 384 -18.38 34.52 6.49
N LYS A 385 -18.15 35.15 7.64
CA LYS A 385 -17.12 36.20 7.80
C LYS A 385 -15.68 35.70 7.62
N LEU A 386 -15.46 34.39 7.59
CA LEU A 386 -14.16 33.81 7.27
C LEU A 386 -13.74 34.08 5.81
N ILE A 387 -14.71 34.26 4.91
CA ILE A 387 -14.43 34.37 3.46
C ILE A 387 -14.98 35.65 2.82
N CYS A 388 -15.76 36.43 3.57
CA CYS A 388 -16.43 37.64 3.10
C CYS A 388 -16.18 38.82 4.05
N ILE A 389 -16.02 40.00 3.47
CA ILE A 389 -16.01 41.29 4.16
C ILE A 389 -17.20 42.16 3.72
N PRO A 390 -17.72 43.06 4.58
CA PRO A 390 -18.79 43.96 4.20
C PRO A 390 -18.32 44.95 3.12
N ALA A 391 -19.17 45.15 2.10
CA ALA A 391 -18.89 46.03 0.98
C ALA A 391 -20.11 46.86 0.57
N GLN A 392 -19.87 47.91 -0.22
CA GLN A 392 -20.95 48.73 -0.74
C GLN A 392 -21.80 47.96 -1.76
N PRO A 393 -23.14 47.96 -1.62
CA PRO A 393 -24.02 47.19 -2.50
C PRO A 393 -24.00 47.74 -3.94
N SER A 394 -23.80 46.86 -4.92
CA SER A 394 -23.88 47.23 -6.34
C SER A 394 -25.34 47.35 -6.78
N LYS A 395 -25.65 48.34 -7.63
CA LYS A 395 -27.00 48.56 -8.18
C LYS A 395 -27.34 47.62 -9.35
N ALA A 396 -26.33 47.07 -10.03
CA ALA A 396 -26.51 46.18 -11.17
C ALA A 396 -25.43 45.09 -11.16
N ALA A 397 -25.84 43.88 -11.49
CA ALA A 397 -24.97 42.73 -11.70
C ALA A 397 -25.55 41.83 -12.79
N ASN A 398 -24.73 40.96 -13.37
CA ASN A 398 -25.11 40.10 -14.50
C ASN A 398 -26.16 39.04 -14.11
N HIS A 399 -25.94 38.34 -13.00
CA HIS A 399 -26.80 37.25 -12.55
C HIS A 399 -27.67 37.71 -11.37
N LYS A 400 -28.96 37.40 -11.43
CA LYS A 400 -29.95 37.83 -10.43
C LYS A 400 -30.84 36.65 -10.04
N LEU A 401 -30.88 36.37 -8.75
CA LEU A 401 -31.73 35.36 -8.15
C LEU A 401 -32.75 36.04 -7.23
N THR A 402 -34.02 35.63 -7.28
CA THR A 402 -35.05 36.14 -6.38
C THR A 402 -35.72 34.99 -5.64
N ILE A 403 -35.66 35.02 -4.30
CA ILE A 403 -36.31 34.05 -3.41
C ILE A 403 -37.54 34.69 -2.81
N ASP A 404 -38.66 33.99 -2.95
CA ASP A 404 -39.94 34.37 -2.36
C ASP A 404 -40.06 33.70 -0.98
N THR A 405 -40.58 34.43 0.00
CA THR A 405 -40.87 33.92 1.34
C THR A 405 -42.35 34.11 1.66
N ASN A 406 -42.91 33.30 2.56
CA ASN A 406 -44.31 33.42 2.99
C ASN A 406 -44.51 34.37 4.18
N LYS A 407 -43.45 35.06 4.63
CA LYS A 407 -43.42 35.96 5.79
C LYS A 407 -42.89 37.33 5.37
N PRO A 408 -43.18 38.41 6.14
CA PRO A 408 -42.65 39.72 5.81
C PRO A 408 -41.11 39.74 5.84
N PRO A 409 -40.48 40.58 5.00
CA PRO A 409 -39.04 40.73 4.94
C PRO A 409 -38.51 41.23 6.29
N VAL A 410 -37.41 40.63 6.75
CA VAL A 410 -36.75 40.94 8.02
C VAL A 410 -35.56 41.85 7.73
N SER A 411 -35.27 42.77 8.65
CA SER A 411 -34.15 43.68 8.49
C SER A 411 -32.82 42.94 8.53
N PHE A 412 -31.91 43.30 7.63
CA PHE A 412 -30.59 42.68 7.58
C PHE A 412 -29.72 43.00 8.79
N VAL A 413 -29.98 44.08 9.53
CA VAL A 413 -29.31 44.36 10.82
C VAL A 413 -29.55 43.25 11.83
N THR A 414 -30.70 42.58 11.76
CA THR A 414 -31.05 41.48 12.68
C THR A 414 -30.50 40.13 12.20
N ILE A 415 -30.39 39.92 10.90
CA ILE A 415 -29.98 38.63 10.30
C ILE A 415 -28.47 38.57 10.11
N PHE A 416 -27.85 39.68 9.71
CA PHE A 416 -26.42 39.81 9.43
C PHE A 416 -25.80 40.93 10.30
N PRO A 417 -25.83 40.79 11.64
CA PRO A 417 -25.20 41.79 12.51
C PRO A 417 -23.70 41.93 12.22
N ASP A 418 -23.06 40.85 11.77
CA ASP A 418 -21.62 40.76 11.52
C ASP A 418 -21.15 41.57 10.30
N PHE A 419 -22.07 41.97 9.42
CA PHE A 419 -21.79 42.67 8.14
C PHE A 419 -22.38 44.07 8.08
N VAL A 420 -22.94 44.56 9.19
CA VAL A 420 -23.57 45.88 9.27
C VAL A 420 -22.70 46.81 10.09
N ASP A 421 -22.39 47.97 9.53
CA ASP A 421 -21.73 49.05 10.26
C ASP A 421 -22.81 50.01 10.79
N PRO A 422 -22.99 50.16 12.13
CA PRO A 422 -24.06 50.96 12.71
C PRO A 422 -24.04 52.45 12.32
N SER A 423 -22.97 52.95 11.69
CA SER A 423 -22.89 54.30 11.14
C SER A 423 -23.60 54.51 9.79
N GLU A 424 -23.94 53.46 9.04
CA GLU A 424 -24.57 53.59 7.71
C GLU A 424 -26.08 53.26 7.72
N GLY A 425 -26.93 54.30 7.58
CA GLY A 425 -28.39 54.19 7.74
C GLY A 425 -29.18 53.45 6.65
N ASP A 426 -28.59 53.10 5.49
CA ASP A 426 -29.28 52.43 4.38
C ASP A 426 -29.07 50.89 4.35
N GLN A 427 -28.24 50.35 5.25
CA GLN A 427 -27.90 48.91 5.33
C GLN A 427 -29.04 48.03 5.86
N ALA A 428 -30.17 48.62 6.28
CA ALA A 428 -31.30 47.87 6.82
C ALA A 428 -31.98 46.95 5.78
N ASN A 429 -31.85 47.25 4.47
CA ASN A 429 -32.53 46.54 3.39
C ASN A 429 -31.63 46.19 2.19
N ALA A 430 -30.36 46.60 2.21
CA ALA A 430 -29.39 46.29 1.18
C ALA A 430 -28.04 46.01 1.83
N LEU A 431 -27.41 44.89 1.47
CA LEU A 431 -26.07 44.50 1.93
C LEU A 431 -25.20 44.13 0.74
N GLY A 432 -23.94 44.56 0.77
CA GLY A 432 -22.91 44.08 -0.15
C GLY A 432 -21.93 43.17 0.60
N PHE A 433 -21.56 42.08 -0.05
CA PHE A 433 -20.53 41.14 0.39
C PHE A 433 -19.41 41.15 -0.64
N GLU A 434 -18.18 41.33 -0.20
CA GLU A 434 -16.98 41.17 -1.03
C GLU A 434 -16.21 39.95 -0.52
N PHE A 435 -16.09 38.93 -1.37
CA PHE A 435 -15.31 37.75 -1.07
C PHE A 435 -13.82 38.10 -1.06
N LEU A 436 -13.01 37.36 -0.29
CA LEU A 436 -11.55 37.55 -0.25
C LEU A 436 -10.88 37.37 -1.63
N THR A 437 -11.53 36.64 -2.54
CA THR A 437 -11.11 36.46 -3.94
C THR A 437 -11.35 37.71 -4.80
N GLY A 438 -12.09 38.70 -4.30
CA GLY A 438 -12.42 39.98 -4.94
C GLY A 438 -13.79 40.05 -5.60
N SER A 439 -14.57 38.95 -5.63
CA SER A 439 -15.92 38.97 -6.20
C SER A 439 -16.93 39.65 -5.27
N LYS A 440 -17.97 40.28 -5.84
CA LYS A 440 -18.95 41.08 -5.10
C LYS A 440 -20.36 40.55 -5.30
N THR A 441 -21.04 40.28 -4.20
CA THR A 441 -22.44 39.84 -4.19
C THR A 441 -23.29 40.83 -3.41
N THR A 442 -24.42 41.23 -3.94
CA THR A 442 -25.36 42.16 -3.29
C THR A 442 -26.66 41.45 -2.95
N LEU A 443 -27.13 41.67 -1.73
CA LEU A 443 -28.37 41.15 -1.19
C LEU A 443 -29.34 42.31 -0.94
N LEU A 444 -30.56 42.20 -1.48
CA LEU A 444 -31.61 43.22 -1.42
C LEU A 444 -32.88 42.63 -0.83
N ALA A 445 -33.38 43.20 0.26
CA ALA A 445 -34.71 42.93 0.79
C ALA A 445 -35.72 43.90 0.19
N SER A 446 -36.79 43.39 -0.40
CA SER A 446 -37.85 44.25 -0.91
C SER A 446 -38.70 44.79 0.24
N LYS A 447 -38.88 46.12 0.35
CA LYS A 447 -39.73 46.73 1.40
C LYS A 447 -41.23 46.45 1.21
N THR A 448 -41.65 46.21 -0.02
CA THR A 448 -43.07 46.10 -0.42
C THR A 448 -43.48 44.68 -0.82
N SER A 449 -42.53 43.77 -0.99
CA SER A 449 -42.80 42.38 -1.34
C SER A 449 -42.05 41.42 -0.43
N GLN A 450 -42.56 40.21 -0.26
CA GLN A 450 -41.97 39.17 0.60
C GLN A 450 -40.80 38.46 -0.10
N ARG A 451 -39.89 39.24 -0.70
CA ARG A 451 -38.88 38.75 -1.65
C ARG A 451 -37.49 39.26 -1.29
N TYR A 452 -36.52 38.37 -1.39
CA TYR A 452 -35.10 38.70 -1.30
C TYR A 452 -34.46 38.49 -2.67
N ARG A 453 -33.70 39.48 -3.13
CA ARG A 453 -32.96 39.39 -4.38
C ARG A 453 -31.47 39.36 -4.10
N ILE A 454 -30.81 38.32 -4.59
CA ILE A 454 -29.34 38.18 -4.56
C ILE A 454 -28.83 38.43 -5.97
N GLN A 455 -27.77 39.22 -6.12
CA GLN A 455 -27.19 39.54 -7.41
C GLN A 455 -25.66 39.55 -7.36
N SER A 456 -25.01 39.00 -8.38
CA SER A 456 -23.56 38.90 -8.51
C SER A 456 -23.17 38.88 -9.99
N ASP A 457 -21.92 39.21 -10.28
CA ASP A 457 -21.36 39.14 -11.64
C ASP A 457 -20.97 37.72 -12.05
N GLN A 458 -20.85 36.80 -11.09
CA GLN A 458 -20.59 35.38 -11.29
C GLN A 458 -21.73 34.55 -10.68
N LEU A 459 -22.06 33.40 -11.29
CA LEU A 459 -23.17 32.54 -10.84
C LEU A 459 -22.80 31.81 -9.54
N GLU A 460 -21.58 31.29 -9.47
CA GLU A 460 -21.06 30.48 -8.38
C GLU A 460 -21.11 31.20 -7.01
N ASP A 461 -20.89 32.52 -6.99
CA ASP A 461 -20.84 33.32 -5.76
C ASP A 461 -22.23 33.51 -5.12
N LEU A 462 -23.30 33.29 -5.88
CA LEU A 462 -24.67 33.38 -5.35
C LEU A 462 -24.95 32.26 -4.34
N TRP A 463 -24.28 31.11 -4.46
CA TRP A 463 -24.55 29.93 -3.64
C TRP A 463 -24.44 30.20 -2.14
N LEU A 464 -23.25 30.62 -1.68
CA LEU A 464 -22.94 30.75 -0.26
C LEU A 464 -23.82 31.78 0.44
N VAL A 465 -24.01 32.95 -0.20
CA VAL A 465 -24.88 34.02 0.33
C VAL A 465 -26.33 33.56 0.39
N THR A 466 -26.78 32.77 -0.59
CA THR A 466 -28.15 32.26 -0.63
C THR A 466 -28.38 31.18 0.43
N LYS A 467 -27.44 30.24 0.60
CA LYS A 467 -27.48 29.22 1.66
C LYS A 467 -27.54 29.89 3.04
N GLU A 468 -26.66 30.85 3.28
CA GLU A 468 -26.59 31.56 4.56
C GLU A 468 -27.86 32.37 4.84
N LEU A 469 -28.41 33.05 3.83
CA LEU A 469 -29.67 33.78 3.95
C LEU A 469 -30.82 32.86 4.39
N ILE A 470 -30.99 31.72 3.73
CA ILE A 470 -32.06 30.77 4.07
C ILE A 470 -31.84 30.22 5.47
N HIS A 471 -30.62 29.78 5.79
CA HIS A 471 -30.29 29.24 7.10
C HIS A 471 -30.58 30.25 8.23
N ARG A 472 -30.10 31.49 8.11
CA ARG A 472 -30.34 32.52 9.13
C ARG A 472 -31.81 32.92 9.24
N LEU A 473 -32.55 32.97 8.13
CA LEU A 473 -34.00 33.21 8.15
C LEU A 473 -34.75 32.09 8.90
N GLU A 474 -34.41 30.83 8.63
CA GLU A 474 -34.98 29.69 9.35
C GLU A 474 -34.67 29.76 10.84
N VAL A 475 -33.43 30.05 11.23
CA VAL A 475 -33.03 30.19 12.64
C VAL A 475 -33.81 31.32 13.31
N HIS A 476 -33.94 32.47 12.65
CA HIS A 476 -34.69 33.61 13.17
C HIS A 476 -36.18 33.28 13.37
N PHE A 477 -36.85 32.68 12.39
CA PHE A 477 -38.27 32.33 12.50
C PHE A 477 -38.53 31.15 13.44
N LYS A 478 -37.59 30.20 13.56
CA LYS A 478 -37.61 29.16 14.60
C LYS A 478 -37.56 29.77 16.00
N LYS A 479 -36.68 30.76 16.24
CA LYS A 479 -36.63 31.51 17.51
C LYS A 479 -37.93 32.27 17.82
N GLN A 480 -38.63 32.74 16.79
CA GLN A 480 -39.95 33.37 16.92
C GLN A 480 -41.13 32.37 17.01
N ASN A 481 -40.85 31.06 17.18
CA ASN A 481 -41.85 29.97 17.22
C ASN A 481 -42.73 29.85 15.95
N CYS A 482 -42.25 30.35 14.81
CA CYS A 482 -42.95 30.27 13.53
C CYS A 482 -42.59 28.96 12.82
N LYS A 483 -43.44 27.93 12.95
CA LYS A 483 -43.18 26.59 12.37
C LYS A 483 -43.52 26.46 10.87
N ASP A 484 -44.22 27.43 10.31
CA ASP A 484 -44.75 27.42 8.94
C ASP A 484 -43.89 28.23 7.95
N PHE A 485 -42.68 28.66 8.32
CA PHE A 485 -41.80 29.40 7.41
C PHE A 485 -41.37 28.54 6.21
N ALA A 486 -41.50 29.10 5.01
CA ALA A 486 -41.10 28.44 3.77
C ALA A 486 -40.54 29.44 2.76
N CYS A 487 -39.41 29.06 2.16
CA CYS A 487 -38.84 29.72 0.99
C CYS A 487 -39.32 29.02 -0.29
N THR A 488 -39.61 29.79 -1.33
CA THR A 488 -39.99 29.28 -2.64
C THR A 488 -39.24 30.02 -3.73
N PHE A 489 -38.87 29.29 -4.79
CA PHE A 489 -38.26 29.87 -5.97
C PHE A 489 -39.24 29.78 -7.14
N SER A 490 -39.58 30.93 -7.72
CA SER A 490 -40.55 31.05 -8.81
C SER A 490 -39.92 31.38 -10.17
N GLY A 491 -38.59 31.53 -10.22
CA GLY A 491 -37.84 31.80 -11.46
C GLY A 491 -37.51 30.55 -12.26
N SER A 492 -36.91 30.75 -13.43
CA SER A 492 -36.28 29.67 -14.20
C SER A 492 -34.91 29.32 -13.59
N ILE A 493 -34.60 28.02 -13.54
CA ILE A 493 -33.27 27.54 -13.13
C ILE A 493 -32.23 28.03 -14.18
N PRO A 494 -31.10 28.63 -13.77
CA PRO A 494 -30.07 29.16 -14.67
C PRO A 494 -29.23 28.03 -15.28
N LEU A 495 -29.84 27.20 -16.12
CA LEU A 495 -29.18 26.03 -16.72
C LEU A 495 -28.14 26.42 -17.76
N GLN A 496 -28.29 27.56 -18.44
CA GLN A 496 -27.37 27.96 -19.51
C GLN A 496 -26.01 28.36 -18.95
N GLU A 497 -26.00 29.23 -17.95
CA GLU A 497 -24.81 29.65 -17.23
C GLU A 497 -24.14 28.46 -16.51
N TYR A 498 -24.95 27.56 -15.94
CA TYR A 498 -24.45 26.32 -15.36
C TYR A 498 -23.76 25.41 -16.40
N PHE A 499 -24.31 25.31 -17.61
CA PHE A 499 -23.71 24.52 -18.69
C PHE A 499 -22.41 25.11 -19.23
N GLU A 500 -22.21 26.43 -19.13
CA GLU A 500 -20.93 27.08 -19.46
C GLU A 500 -19.83 26.67 -18.47
N LEU A 501 -20.14 26.59 -17.17
CA LEU A 501 -19.19 26.09 -16.16
C LEU A 501 -18.82 24.61 -16.39
N ILE A 502 -19.80 23.77 -16.74
CA ILE A 502 -19.55 22.37 -17.10
C ILE A 502 -18.58 22.27 -18.29
N ASP A 503 -18.77 23.09 -19.34
CA ASP A 503 -17.87 23.06 -20.50
C ASP A 503 -16.46 23.53 -20.15
N GLN A 504 -16.33 24.61 -19.37
CA GLN A 504 -15.03 25.12 -18.95
C GLN A 504 -14.24 24.07 -18.16
N HIS A 505 -14.91 23.40 -17.23
CA HIS A 505 -14.33 22.29 -16.47
C HIS A 505 -13.90 21.13 -17.39
N PHE A 506 -14.79 20.70 -18.28
CA PHE A 506 -14.51 19.58 -19.19
C PHE A 506 -13.35 19.87 -20.16
N GLU A 507 -13.25 21.10 -20.68
CA GLU A 507 -12.12 21.53 -21.53
C GLU A 507 -10.78 21.49 -20.78
N LEU A 508 -10.75 21.88 -19.50
CA LEU A 508 -9.55 21.76 -18.66
C LEU A 508 -9.16 20.30 -18.40
N ARG A 509 -10.14 19.39 -18.25
CA ARG A 509 -9.88 17.94 -18.18
C ARG A 509 -9.28 17.41 -19.49
N LEU A 510 -9.82 17.82 -20.65
CA LEU A 510 -9.27 17.43 -21.95
C LEU A 510 -7.84 17.94 -22.14
N ASN A 511 -7.54 19.15 -21.67
CA ASN A 511 -6.18 19.68 -21.69
C ASN A 511 -5.24 18.93 -20.75
N ALA A 512 -5.70 18.50 -19.58
CA ALA A 512 -4.93 17.67 -18.66
C ALA A 512 -4.51 16.34 -19.32
N GLU A 513 -5.44 15.66 -20.01
CA GLU A 513 -5.16 14.42 -20.75
C GLU A 513 -4.14 14.66 -21.86
N ARG A 514 -4.29 15.75 -22.63
CA ARG A 514 -3.32 16.13 -23.68
C ARG A 514 -1.92 16.39 -23.12
N PHE A 515 -1.80 17.12 -22.00
CA PHE A 515 -0.51 17.36 -21.36
C PHE A 515 0.11 16.05 -20.86
N GLN A 516 -0.69 15.14 -20.30
CA GLN A 516 -0.23 13.83 -19.85
C GLN A 516 0.29 12.96 -21.01
N GLU A 517 -0.41 12.94 -22.15
CA GLU A 517 0.05 12.24 -23.36
C GLU A 517 1.37 12.82 -23.87
N MET A 518 1.46 14.14 -24.01
CA MET A 518 2.69 14.82 -24.47
C MET A 518 3.87 14.58 -23.51
N LEU A 519 3.62 14.64 -22.20
CA LEU A 519 4.63 14.37 -21.18
C LEU A 519 5.09 12.91 -21.22
N SER A 520 4.16 11.96 -21.43
CA SER A 520 4.47 10.55 -21.59
C SER A 520 5.36 10.29 -22.79
N GLU A 521 5.04 10.87 -23.96
CA GLU A 521 5.86 10.77 -25.16
C GLU A 521 7.27 11.33 -24.93
N ARG A 522 7.39 12.51 -24.31
CA ARG A 522 8.68 13.13 -24.00
C ARG A 522 9.47 12.37 -22.95
N ALA A 523 8.83 11.79 -21.95
CA ALA A 523 9.48 10.94 -20.97
C ALA A 523 10.01 9.64 -21.59
N VAL A 524 9.28 9.04 -22.54
CA VAL A 524 9.76 7.88 -23.32
C VAL A 524 10.98 8.25 -24.15
N GLN A 525 10.95 9.41 -24.82
CA GLN A 525 12.09 9.93 -25.57
C GLN A 525 13.30 10.16 -24.66
N PHE A 526 13.11 10.85 -23.54
CA PHE A 526 14.15 11.11 -22.54
C PHE A 526 14.84 9.82 -22.09
N ARG A 527 14.05 8.83 -21.65
CA ARG A 527 14.55 7.52 -21.22
C ARG A 527 15.27 6.76 -22.35
N ALA A 528 14.83 6.90 -23.60
CA ALA A 528 15.50 6.28 -24.74
C ALA A 528 16.91 6.87 -24.97
N ILE A 529 17.06 8.20 -24.82
CA ILE A 529 18.33 8.91 -24.93
C ILE A 529 19.26 8.50 -23.79
N GLU A 530 18.77 8.49 -22.55
CA GLU A 530 19.53 8.04 -21.38
C GLU A 530 20.06 6.62 -21.54
N ARG A 531 19.20 5.67 -21.96
CA ARG A 531 19.62 4.28 -22.22
C ARG A 531 20.72 4.20 -23.27
N ARG A 532 20.66 5.04 -24.31
CA ARG A 532 21.69 5.12 -25.36
C ARG A 532 22.99 5.68 -24.81
N LEU A 533 22.93 6.73 -23.99
CA LEU A 533 24.08 7.32 -23.31
C LEU A 533 24.74 6.33 -22.33
N LEU A 534 23.97 5.64 -21.50
CA LEU A 534 24.49 4.62 -20.57
C LEU A 534 25.22 3.49 -21.30
N THR A 535 24.68 3.06 -22.45
CA THR A 535 25.34 2.05 -23.30
C THR A 535 26.68 2.56 -23.83
N ARG A 536 26.77 3.84 -24.17
CA ARG A 536 28.02 4.49 -24.62
C ARG A 536 29.01 4.68 -23.49
N PHE A 537 28.56 5.08 -22.29
CA PHE A 537 29.42 5.25 -21.12
C PHE A 537 29.98 3.93 -20.57
N LYS A 538 29.28 2.81 -20.81
CA LYS A 538 29.78 1.47 -20.45
C LYS A 538 30.90 0.98 -21.39
N ASP A 539 31.04 1.56 -22.58
CA ASP A 539 32.07 1.17 -23.53
C ASP A 539 33.45 1.58 -23.00
N LYS A 540 34.41 0.65 -23.02
CA LYS A 540 35.80 0.93 -22.61
C LYS A 540 36.53 1.83 -23.61
N THR A 541 36.01 1.95 -24.83
CA THR A 541 36.54 2.85 -25.86
C THR A 541 35.70 4.13 -25.92
N PRO A 542 36.29 5.34 -25.80
CA PRO A 542 35.54 6.58 -25.81
C PRO A 542 34.98 6.84 -27.22
N ALA A 543 33.70 6.50 -27.41
CA ALA A 543 32.97 6.84 -28.63
C ALA A 543 32.41 8.28 -28.52
N PRO A 544 32.45 9.09 -29.59
CA PRO A 544 31.86 10.42 -29.58
C PRO A 544 30.35 10.33 -29.30
N LEU A 545 29.85 11.21 -28.44
CA LEU A 545 28.45 11.22 -28.00
C LEU A 545 27.47 11.70 -29.09
N GLN A 546 27.96 12.18 -30.25
CA GLN A 546 27.15 12.56 -31.42
C GLN A 546 25.96 13.46 -31.06
N HIS A 547 26.19 14.50 -30.24
CA HIS A 547 25.18 15.47 -29.80
C HIS A 547 24.01 14.89 -28.97
N LEU A 548 24.12 13.65 -28.49
CA LEU A 548 23.11 13.05 -27.61
C LEU A 548 22.96 13.80 -26.28
N ASP A 549 24.02 14.44 -25.81
CA ASP A 549 24.03 15.35 -24.66
C ASP A 549 23.16 16.60 -24.90
N THR A 550 23.28 17.20 -26.09
CA THR A 550 22.47 18.37 -26.49
C THR A 550 21.00 17.98 -26.66
N LEU A 551 20.74 16.79 -27.20
CA LEU A 551 19.39 16.26 -27.37
C LEU A 551 18.76 15.94 -26.00
N LEU A 552 19.53 15.37 -25.07
CA LEU A 552 19.09 15.12 -23.70
C LEU A 552 18.67 16.42 -22.99
N GLU A 553 19.50 17.46 -23.06
CA GLU A 553 19.20 18.78 -22.48
C GLU A 553 17.95 19.42 -23.10
N GLY A 554 17.80 19.31 -24.43
CA GLY A 554 16.60 19.80 -25.12
C GLY A 554 15.33 19.08 -24.67
N THR A 555 15.36 17.74 -24.64
CA THR A 555 14.22 16.94 -24.16
C THR A 555 13.95 17.19 -22.67
N PHE A 556 14.98 17.39 -21.84
CA PHE A 556 14.81 17.73 -20.43
C PHE A 556 14.04 19.04 -20.26
N ARG A 557 14.43 20.10 -20.97
CA ARG A 557 13.73 21.40 -20.92
C ARG A 557 12.28 21.30 -21.39
N GLU A 558 12.01 20.51 -22.44
CA GLU A 558 10.65 20.26 -22.89
C GLU A 558 9.81 19.51 -21.85
N VAL A 559 10.39 18.51 -21.17
CA VAL A 559 9.71 17.78 -20.08
C VAL A 559 9.36 18.72 -18.92
N ILE A 560 10.30 19.58 -18.49
CA ILE A 560 10.05 20.55 -17.41
C ILE A 560 8.97 21.55 -17.81
N ALA A 561 9.05 22.13 -19.00
CA ALA A 561 8.04 23.09 -19.47
C ALA A 561 6.62 22.48 -19.58
N LEU A 562 6.53 21.20 -19.98
CA LEU A 562 5.26 20.47 -20.01
C LEU A 562 4.76 20.15 -18.60
N ALA A 563 5.66 19.85 -17.65
CA ALA A 563 5.30 19.63 -16.25
C ALA A 563 4.73 20.91 -15.62
N ASP A 564 5.40 22.06 -15.80
CA ASP A 564 4.93 23.35 -15.29
C ASP A 564 3.55 23.71 -15.87
N ALA A 565 3.35 23.51 -17.19
CA ALA A 565 2.06 23.75 -17.84
C ALA A 565 0.96 22.77 -17.38
N ALA A 566 1.32 21.52 -17.07
CA ALA A 566 0.38 20.55 -16.52
C ALA A 566 -0.04 20.90 -15.09
N GLU A 567 0.89 21.37 -14.24
CA GLU A 567 0.59 21.87 -12.90
C GLU A 567 -0.31 23.10 -12.93
N GLU A 568 -0.03 24.07 -13.82
CA GLU A 568 -0.90 25.24 -14.01
C GLU A 568 -2.31 24.82 -14.45
N ASN A 569 -2.43 23.87 -15.38
CA ASN A 569 -3.73 23.34 -15.80
C ASN A 569 -4.44 22.59 -14.66
N GLN A 570 -3.72 21.87 -13.81
CA GLN A 570 -4.29 21.18 -12.64
C GLN A 570 -4.83 22.17 -11.61
N ALA A 571 -4.10 23.26 -11.33
CA ALA A 571 -4.58 24.33 -10.47
C ALA A 571 -5.83 25.02 -11.04
N ASN A 572 -5.85 25.29 -12.35
CA ASN A 572 -7.03 25.85 -13.02
C ASN A 572 -8.22 24.89 -13.01
N LEU A 573 -7.98 23.58 -13.19
CA LEU A 573 -9.00 22.54 -13.11
C LEU A 573 -9.62 22.49 -11.71
N PHE A 574 -8.80 22.52 -10.67
CA PHE A 574 -9.27 22.58 -9.28
C PHE A 574 -10.16 23.80 -9.02
N GLN A 575 -9.76 24.99 -9.46
CA GLN A 575 -10.57 26.21 -9.34
C GLN A 575 -11.89 26.11 -10.13
N ALA A 576 -11.86 25.58 -11.35
CA ALA A 576 -13.06 25.38 -12.16
C ALA A 576 -14.01 24.37 -11.50
N PHE A 577 -13.47 23.32 -10.87
CA PHE A 577 -14.27 22.32 -10.16
C PHE A 577 -14.92 22.89 -8.90
N ALA A 578 -14.20 23.69 -8.10
CA ALA A 578 -14.77 24.39 -6.95
C ALA A 578 -15.95 25.31 -7.35
N LYS A 579 -15.80 26.05 -8.45
CA LYS A 579 -16.88 26.87 -9.03
C LYS A 579 -18.07 26.04 -9.50
N LEU A 580 -17.79 24.93 -10.20
CA LEU A 580 -18.82 24.01 -10.68
C LEU A 580 -19.59 23.39 -9.51
N LYS A 581 -18.91 23.00 -8.43
CA LYS A 581 -19.56 22.53 -7.20
C LYS A 581 -20.48 23.58 -6.59
N SER A 582 -20.01 24.81 -6.40
CA SER A 582 -20.84 25.92 -5.91
C SER A 582 -22.08 26.14 -6.76
N ALA A 583 -21.92 26.16 -8.09
CA ALA A 583 -23.05 26.28 -9.01
C ALA A 583 -23.99 25.07 -8.96
N THR A 584 -23.46 23.85 -8.82
CA THR A 584 -24.24 22.61 -8.68
C THR A 584 -25.08 22.64 -7.41
N HIS A 585 -24.49 23.00 -6.27
CA HIS A 585 -25.21 23.19 -5.01
C HIS A 585 -26.34 24.24 -5.15
N LEU A 586 -26.05 25.38 -5.79
CA LEU A 586 -27.07 26.39 -6.07
C LEU A 586 -28.22 25.79 -6.89
N VAL A 587 -27.93 25.08 -7.97
CA VAL A 587 -28.96 24.44 -8.82
C VAL A 587 -29.79 23.44 -8.02
N ILE A 588 -29.17 22.58 -7.19
CA ILE A 588 -29.89 21.62 -6.32
C ILE A 588 -30.85 22.35 -5.38
N MET A 589 -30.37 23.41 -4.72
CA MET A 589 -31.20 24.21 -3.81
C MET A 589 -32.35 24.91 -4.55
N LEU A 590 -32.11 25.46 -5.74
CA LEU A 590 -33.16 26.06 -6.55
C LEU A 590 -34.22 25.04 -6.99
N ILE A 591 -33.81 23.83 -7.39
CA ILE A 591 -34.72 22.73 -7.73
C ILE A 591 -35.54 22.34 -6.49
N SER A 592 -34.89 22.24 -5.32
CA SER A 592 -35.55 21.93 -4.04
C SER A 592 -36.63 22.95 -3.68
N LEU A 593 -36.31 24.24 -3.76
CA LEU A 593 -37.23 25.34 -3.48
C LEU A 593 -38.34 25.48 -4.53
N TRP A 594 -38.06 25.09 -5.78
CA TRP A 594 -39.03 25.15 -6.87
C TRP A 594 -40.07 24.02 -6.79
N GLN A 595 -39.63 22.79 -6.53
CA GLN A 595 -40.50 21.60 -6.50
C GLN A 595 -40.98 21.20 -5.08
N LYS A 596 -40.52 21.93 -4.05
CA LYS A 596 -40.78 21.65 -2.63
C LYS A 596 -40.41 20.20 -2.27
N LEU A 597 -39.17 19.84 -2.55
CA LEU A 597 -38.65 18.49 -2.32
C LEU A 597 -38.52 18.20 -0.81
N SER A 598 -38.64 16.93 -0.42
CA SER A 598 -38.35 16.49 0.95
C SER A 598 -36.84 16.41 1.21
N THR A 599 -36.44 16.37 2.47
CA THR A 599 -35.03 16.20 2.89
C THR A 599 -34.38 14.98 2.24
N ASP A 600 -35.09 13.86 2.16
CA ASP A 600 -34.58 12.63 1.56
C ASP A 600 -34.36 12.78 0.05
N GLN A 601 -35.24 13.53 -0.62
CA GLN A 601 -35.10 13.80 -2.05
C GLN A 601 -33.94 14.76 -2.34
N VAL A 602 -33.70 15.72 -1.46
CA VAL A 602 -32.53 16.60 -1.53
C VAL A 602 -31.25 15.78 -1.33
N ALA A 603 -31.22 14.89 -0.34
CA ALA A 603 -30.07 14.00 -0.11
C ALA A 603 -29.77 13.10 -1.33
N ILE A 604 -30.82 12.59 -2.02
CA ILE A 604 -30.65 11.85 -3.28
C ILE A 604 -30.05 12.75 -4.36
N LEU A 605 -30.50 14.00 -4.49
CA LEU A 605 -29.96 14.96 -5.46
C LEU A 605 -28.49 15.30 -5.18
N GLU A 606 -28.16 15.58 -3.92
CA GLU A 606 -26.79 15.84 -3.49
C GLU A 606 -25.89 14.65 -3.81
N ALA A 607 -26.29 13.43 -3.46
CA ALA A 607 -25.54 12.22 -3.80
C ALA A 607 -25.40 11.97 -5.32
N THR A 608 -26.34 12.46 -6.13
CA THR A 608 -26.34 12.29 -7.59
C THR A 608 -25.43 13.30 -8.29
N PHE A 609 -25.51 14.56 -7.89
CA PHE A 609 -24.86 15.69 -8.57
C PHE A 609 -23.53 16.08 -7.93
N LEU A 610 -23.28 15.68 -6.68
CA LEU A 610 -22.03 15.94 -5.95
C LEU A 610 -21.40 14.63 -5.46
N PRO A 611 -21.08 13.68 -6.38
CA PRO A 611 -20.57 12.36 -5.99
C PRO A 611 -19.11 12.38 -5.52
N LEU A 612 -18.34 13.40 -5.89
CA LEU A 612 -16.88 13.43 -5.73
C LEU A 612 -16.40 14.64 -4.94
N ALA A 613 -15.40 14.41 -4.07
CA ALA A 613 -14.68 15.46 -3.37
C ALA A 613 -13.68 16.16 -4.31
N GLU A 614 -13.00 15.40 -5.17
CA GLU A 614 -12.01 15.88 -6.14
C GLU A 614 -12.08 15.02 -7.41
N ASP A 615 -11.73 15.60 -8.54
CA ASP A 615 -11.55 14.86 -9.78
C ASP A 615 -10.23 14.09 -9.78
N THR A 616 -10.29 12.82 -10.16
CA THR A 616 -9.11 11.97 -10.33
C THR A 616 -8.86 11.70 -11.81
N GLN A 617 -7.66 11.22 -12.15
CA GLN A 617 -7.33 10.90 -13.56
C GLN A 617 -8.26 9.83 -14.16
N GLU A 618 -8.74 8.89 -13.36
CA GLU A 618 -9.61 7.79 -13.84
C GLU A 618 -11.10 8.10 -13.70
N LEU A 619 -11.47 8.95 -12.73
CA LEU A 619 -12.85 9.24 -12.38
C LEU A 619 -13.03 10.73 -12.15
N GLY A 620 -13.86 11.34 -12.99
CA GLY A 620 -14.30 12.72 -12.82
C GLY A 620 -15.81 12.89 -12.78
N TRP A 621 -16.20 14.15 -12.63
CA TRP A 621 -17.57 14.55 -12.36
C TRP A 621 -18.57 14.25 -13.49
N GLU A 622 -18.19 14.46 -14.76
CA GLU A 622 -19.12 14.36 -15.88
C GLU A 622 -19.67 12.94 -16.09
N GLU A 623 -18.81 11.92 -16.07
CA GLU A 623 -19.18 10.52 -16.23
C GLU A 623 -19.96 9.96 -15.04
N THR A 624 -19.62 10.40 -13.82
CA THR A 624 -20.31 9.97 -12.60
C THR A 624 -21.72 10.55 -12.53
N VAL A 625 -21.86 11.86 -12.79
CA VAL A 625 -23.17 12.53 -12.81
C VAL A 625 -24.00 12.06 -14.01
N ASP A 626 -23.43 11.85 -15.20
CA ASP A 626 -24.20 11.30 -16.33
C ASP A 626 -24.75 9.91 -16.01
N ALA A 627 -23.95 9.05 -15.37
CA ALA A 627 -24.38 7.72 -14.96
C ALA A 627 -25.48 7.77 -13.89
N ALA A 628 -25.32 8.59 -12.85
CA ALA A 628 -26.27 8.73 -11.77
C ALA A 628 -27.60 9.36 -12.24
N VAL A 629 -27.54 10.44 -13.02
CA VAL A 629 -28.73 11.07 -13.62
C VAL A 629 -29.42 10.13 -14.61
N SER A 630 -28.66 9.41 -15.45
CA SER A 630 -29.21 8.41 -16.35
C SER A 630 -29.94 7.29 -15.59
N TYR A 631 -29.39 6.86 -14.46
CA TYR A 631 -30.01 5.86 -13.59
C TYR A 631 -31.34 6.38 -13.04
N LEU A 632 -31.35 7.55 -12.38
CA LEU A 632 -32.57 8.16 -11.82
C LEU A 632 -33.63 8.47 -12.88
N LEU A 633 -33.22 8.91 -14.07
CA LEU A 633 -34.12 9.15 -15.19
C LEU A 633 -34.84 7.88 -15.63
N ARG A 634 -34.19 6.72 -15.55
CA ARG A 634 -34.76 5.43 -15.95
C ARG A 634 -35.58 4.79 -14.84
N THR A 635 -35.07 4.78 -13.60
CA THR A 635 -35.70 4.06 -12.48
C THR A 635 -36.81 4.87 -11.81
N CYS A 636 -36.61 6.18 -11.59
CA CYS A 636 -37.58 7.01 -10.86
C CYS A 636 -38.50 7.82 -11.79
N LEU A 637 -37.98 8.29 -12.93
CA LEU A 637 -38.67 9.33 -13.74
C LEU A 637 -39.15 8.87 -15.13
N SER A 638 -38.84 7.65 -15.57
CA SER A 638 -39.31 7.14 -16.88
C SER A 638 -40.71 6.55 -16.77
N LYS A 639 -41.55 6.83 -17.78
CA LYS A 639 -42.88 6.25 -17.94
C LYS A 639 -42.89 5.07 -18.94
N SER A 640 -41.77 4.78 -19.60
CA SER A 640 -41.68 3.81 -20.70
C SER A 640 -40.87 2.58 -20.29
N SER A 641 -41.51 1.40 -20.31
CA SER A 641 -40.87 0.11 -20.06
C SER A 641 -39.74 -0.21 -21.07
N LYS A 642 -39.78 0.37 -22.27
CA LYS A 642 -38.74 0.22 -23.29
C LYS A 642 -37.48 1.03 -22.99
N GLU A 643 -37.60 2.17 -22.30
CA GLU A 643 -36.45 2.96 -21.82
C GLU A 643 -35.79 2.30 -20.60
N GLN A 644 -36.58 1.64 -19.75
CA GLN A 644 -36.09 0.90 -18.58
C GLN A 644 -35.32 -0.38 -18.96
N ALA A 645 -35.64 -1.00 -20.10
CA ALA A 645 -35.05 -2.26 -20.56
C ALA A 645 -33.71 -2.11 -21.33
N LEU A 646 -33.26 -0.89 -21.64
CA LEU A 646 -31.96 -0.66 -22.26
C LEU A 646 -30.85 -0.89 -21.23
N THR A 647 -29.88 -1.76 -21.55
CA THR A 647 -28.71 -2.03 -20.70
C THR A 647 -27.99 -0.73 -20.34
N LEU A 648 -27.71 -0.56 -19.04
CA LEU A 648 -26.80 0.48 -18.56
C LEU A 648 -25.41 0.14 -19.10
N SER A 649 -24.85 1.00 -19.96
CA SER A 649 -23.42 0.94 -20.23
C SER A 649 -22.70 1.41 -18.95
N SER A 650 -22.37 0.48 -18.08
CA SER A 650 -21.79 0.74 -16.75
C SER A 650 -20.28 0.99 -16.79
N GLN A 651 -19.73 1.42 -17.92
CA GLN A 651 -18.33 1.83 -18.01
C GLN A 651 -18.27 3.32 -17.75
N LEU A 652 -17.74 3.68 -16.58
CA LEU A 652 -17.35 5.04 -16.23
C LEU A 652 -16.05 5.32 -16.99
N SER A 653 -16.15 6.12 -18.04
CA SER A 653 -15.01 6.59 -18.83
C SER A 653 -15.27 8.01 -19.24
N MET A 654 -14.21 8.81 -19.38
CA MET A 654 -14.31 10.20 -19.80
C MET A 654 -15.14 10.31 -21.10
N PRO A 655 -16.19 11.15 -21.12
CA PRO A 655 -17.03 11.32 -22.30
C PRO A 655 -16.26 12.04 -23.42
N LYS A 656 -16.77 12.01 -24.65
CA LYS A 656 -16.19 12.78 -25.77
C LYS A 656 -16.63 14.24 -25.77
N ASP A 657 -17.83 14.50 -25.26
CA ASP A 657 -18.48 15.80 -25.23
C ASP A 657 -19.49 15.87 -24.07
N THR A 658 -19.82 17.09 -23.64
CA THR A 658 -20.78 17.35 -22.55
C THR A 658 -22.24 17.32 -23.03
N SER A 659 -22.49 17.13 -24.33
CA SER A 659 -23.83 17.30 -24.93
C SER A 659 -24.87 16.32 -24.37
N ARG A 660 -24.45 15.08 -24.10
CA ARG A 660 -25.32 14.05 -23.51
C ARG A 660 -25.69 14.39 -22.06
N LEU A 661 -24.71 14.78 -21.25
CA LEU A 661 -24.91 15.18 -19.86
C LEU A 661 -25.90 16.34 -19.76
N LYS A 662 -25.68 17.41 -20.54
CA LYS A 662 -26.58 18.58 -20.57
C LYS A 662 -28.02 18.20 -20.95
N LYS A 663 -28.20 17.34 -21.95
CA LYS A 663 -29.52 16.81 -22.35
C LYS A 663 -30.19 16.00 -21.23
N ASN A 664 -29.41 15.22 -20.48
CA ASN A 664 -29.93 14.45 -19.36
C ASN A 664 -30.32 15.37 -18.20
N ILE A 665 -29.54 16.41 -17.89
CA ILE A 665 -29.87 17.40 -16.86
C ILE A 665 -31.12 18.21 -17.22
N THR A 666 -31.26 18.67 -18.47
CA THR A 666 -32.48 19.36 -18.91
C THR A 666 -33.70 18.44 -18.83
N LEU A 667 -33.58 17.20 -19.32
CA LEU A 667 -34.66 16.22 -19.25
C LEU A 667 -35.04 15.89 -17.80
N PHE A 668 -34.08 15.84 -16.90
CA PHE A 668 -34.28 15.62 -15.48
C PHE A 668 -35.10 16.75 -14.86
N CYS A 669 -34.70 18.01 -15.09
CA CYS A 669 -35.45 19.19 -14.63
C CYS A 669 -36.87 19.22 -15.20
N ASP A 670 -37.04 18.91 -16.49
CA ASP A 670 -38.35 18.87 -17.15
C ASP A 670 -39.28 17.78 -16.59
N ARG A 671 -38.73 16.60 -16.25
CA ARG A 671 -39.52 15.50 -15.68
C ARG A 671 -39.90 15.79 -14.22
N LEU A 672 -39.02 16.42 -13.45
CA LEU A 672 -39.36 16.92 -12.12
C LEU A 672 -40.44 18.00 -12.19
N ALA A 673 -40.35 18.93 -13.15
CA ALA A 673 -41.38 19.95 -13.40
C ALA A 673 -42.78 19.37 -13.65
N LYS A 674 -42.82 18.19 -14.28
CA LYS A 674 -44.05 17.45 -14.60
C LYS A 674 -44.55 16.58 -13.43
N GLY A 675 -44.02 16.77 -12.23
CA GLY A 675 -44.46 16.09 -10.99
C GLY A 675 -43.73 14.77 -10.71
N GLY A 676 -42.56 14.54 -11.31
CA GLY A 676 -41.72 13.38 -10.98
C GLY A 676 -41.24 13.42 -9.52
N ARG A 677 -41.10 12.24 -8.91
CA ARG A 677 -40.59 12.08 -7.53
C ARG A 677 -39.40 11.13 -7.53
N LEU A 678 -38.43 11.41 -6.66
CA LEU A 678 -37.23 10.61 -6.48
C LEU A 678 -37.47 9.63 -5.32
N SER A 679 -37.20 8.34 -5.55
CA SER A 679 -37.29 7.29 -4.54
C SER A 679 -36.34 6.15 -4.89
N LEU A 680 -35.51 5.72 -3.93
CA LEU A 680 -34.54 4.61 -4.09
C LEU A 680 -35.11 3.25 -3.63
N SER A 681 -36.29 3.23 -3.02
CA SER A 681 -36.97 2.02 -2.58
C SER A 681 -37.44 1.18 -3.76
N THR A 682 -37.01 -0.08 -3.81
CA THR A 682 -37.48 -1.11 -4.77
C THR A 682 -38.97 -1.46 -4.62
N ASP A 683 -39.65 -0.93 -3.60
CA ASP A 683 -41.04 -1.27 -3.26
C ASP A 683 -42.11 -0.57 -4.10
N SER A 684 -41.74 0.47 -4.88
CA SER A 684 -42.70 1.19 -5.73
C SER A 684 -43.12 0.42 -7.00
N ALA A 685 -42.73 -0.85 -7.13
CA ALA A 685 -43.25 -1.76 -8.17
C ALA A 685 -44.61 -2.40 -7.82
N THR A 686 -45.23 -2.05 -6.67
CA THR A 686 -46.56 -2.54 -6.29
C THR A 686 -47.57 -1.40 -6.04
N GLN A 687 -47.92 -0.63 -7.08
CA GLN A 687 -49.16 0.14 -7.05
C GLN A 687 -50.36 -0.70 -7.53
N GLN A 688 -51.09 -1.21 -6.54
CA GLN A 688 -52.55 -1.42 -6.47
C GLN A 688 -53.30 -1.68 -7.80
N ALA A 689 -53.43 -2.96 -8.15
CA ALA A 689 -54.57 -3.42 -8.93
C ALA A 689 -55.76 -3.64 -7.97
N ALA A 690 -56.85 -2.92 -8.22
CA ALA A 690 -58.11 -3.05 -7.49
C ALA A 690 -58.63 -4.50 -7.49
N VAL A 691 -58.91 -5.04 -6.30
CA VAL A 691 -59.51 -6.37 -6.14
C VAL A 691 -61.02 -6.26 -6.34
N MET A 692 -61.54 -6.98 -7.34
CA MET A 692 -62.93 -7.42 -7.45
C MET A 692 -62.95 -8.96 -7.42
N PRO A 693 -63.96 -9.60 -6.79
CA PRO A 693 -63.90 -11.00 -6.41
C PRO A 693 -64.46 -11.93 -7.50
N GLY A 694 -63.83 -13.10 -7.71
CA GLY A 694 -64.37 -14.11 -8.62
C GLY A 694 -63.53 -15.40 -8.75
N ALA A 695 -63.93 -16.41 -7.98
CA ALA A 695 -64.03 -17.84 -8.35
C ALA A 695 -62.81 -18.67 -8.86
N CYS A 696 -62.38 -19.59 -7.99
CA CYS A 696 -62.33 -21.06 -8.15
C CYS A 696 -61.26 -21.80 -9.02
N ALA A 697 -60.51 -22.66 -8.32
CA ALA A 697 -59.98 -24.00 -8.65
C ALA A 697 -58.82 -24.12 -9.68
N THR A 698 -57.86 -25.05 -9.62
CA THR A 698 -57.69 -26.39 -8.98
C THR A 698 -56.19 -26.68 -8.73
N ILE A 699 -55.89 -27.52 -7.73
CA ILE A 699 -54.60 -28.20 -7.51
C ILE A 699 -54.75 -29.65 -7.95
N PRO A 700 -53.72 -30.29 -8.55
CA PRO A 700 -53.53 -31.73 -8.42
C PRO A 700 -52.19 -32.07 -7.76
N GLU A 701 -52.30 -32.85 -6.67
CA GLU A 701 -51.23 -33.67 -6.10
C GLU A 701 -50.95 -34.90 -6.98
N SER A 702 -49.72 -35.42 -6.95
CA SER A 702 -49.47 -36.83 -6.62
C SER A 702 -47.98 -37.12 -6.44
N ASP A 703 -47.69 -37.76 -5.31
CA ASP A 703 -46.42 -38.35 -4.86
C ASP A 703 -45.86 -39.48 -5.77
N LEU A 704 -44.56 -39.76 -5.65
CA LEU A 704 -44.03 -41.04 -5.09
C LEU A 704 -42.53 -41.28 -5.40
N GLU A 705 -41.82 -41.62 -4.33
CA GLU A 705 -40.79 -42.67 -4.18
C GLU A 705 -39.34 -42.53 -4.71
N GLU A 706 -38.45 -42.56 -3.69
CA GLU A 706 -37.23 -43.37 -3.52
C GLU A 706 -36.12 -43.38 -4.60
N ARG A 707 -34.89 -43.07 -4.16
CA ARG A 707 -33.68 -43.81 -4.58
C ARG A 707 -32.50 -43.65 -3.60
N THR A 708 -32.27 -44.73 -2.86
CA THR A 708 -31.00 -45.44 -2.58
C THR A 708 -29.67 -44.68 -2.46
N ILE A 709 -29.03 -44.92 -1.31
CA ILE A 709 -27.62 -44.73 -0.97
C ILE A 709 -26.77 -45.81 -1.65
N ILE A 710 -25.67 -45.45 -2.34
CA ILE A 710 -24.44 -46.27 -2.47
C ILE A 710 -23.20 -45.34 -2.43
N PRO A 711 -22.10 -45.74 -1.76
CA PRO A 711 -20.92 -44.91 -1.51
C PRO A 711 -19.77 -45.12 -2.52
N GLY A 712 -18.94 -44.08 -2.67
CA GLY A 712 -17.58 -44.17 -3.21
C GLY A 712 -17.42 -43.72 -4.67
N SER A 713 -16.83 -42.54 -4.88
CA SER A 713 -15.94 -42.25 -6.02
C SER A 713 -15.45 -40.79 -5.94
N THR A 714 -14.14 -40.65 -5.81
CA THR A 714 -13.32 -39.45 -5.96
C THR A 714 -13.63 -38.65 -7.22
N ALA A 715 -13.91 -37.35 -7.08
CA ALA A 715 -13.84 -36.39 -8.18
C ALA A 715 -12.86 -35.25 -7.84
N MET A 716 -11.80 -35.19 -8.64
CA MET A 716 -10.71 -34.23 -8.55
C MET A 716 -11.18 -32.79 -8.80
N PHE A 717 -10.68 -31.87 -7.97
CA PHE A 717 -10.63 -30.44 -8.30
C PHE A 717 -9.65 -30.22 -9.46
N SER A 718 -10.14 -29.74 -10.59
CA SER A 718 -9.30 -29.29 -11.70
C SER A 718 -8.97 -27.81 -11.55
N SER A 719 -7.70 -27.54 -11.22
CA SER A 719 -7.11 -26.20 -11.28
C SER A 719 -6.97 -25.76 -12.75
N LYS A 720 -7.75 -24.77 -13.17
CA LYS A 720 -7.53 -24.08 -14.46
C LYS A 720 -6.26 -23.24 -14.38
N ARG A 721 -5.14 -23.77 -14.90
CA ARG A 721 -3.98 -22.98 -15.33
C ARG A 721 -4.27 -22.44 -16.74
N GLN A 722 -4.33 -21.12 -16.88
CA GLN A 722 -4.32 -20.44 -18.17
C GLN A 722 -2.95 -20.63 -18.85
N ILE A 723 -2.95 -21.13 -20.08
CA ILE A 723 -1.79 -21.18 -20.97
C ILE A 723 -1.95 -20.08 -22.00
N THR A 724 -1.10 -19.06 -21.91
CA THR A 724 -0.91 -18.00 -22.91
C THR A 724 -0.15 -18.56 -24.11
N LYS A 725 -0.77 -18.55 -25.30
CA LYS A 725 -0.10 -18.82 -26.58
C LYS A 725 0.65 -17.56 -27.02
N GLN A 726 1.98 -17.62 -27.05
CA GLN A 726 2.81 -16.71 -27.84
C GLN A 726 2.60 -16.98 -29.34
N LYS A 727 2.34 -15.91 -30.10
CA LYS A 727 2.47 -15.88 -31.57
C LYS A 727 3.90 -15.47 -31.91
N SER A 728 4.50 -16.22 -32.83
CA SER A 728 5.78 -15.95 -33.45
C SER A 728 5.76 -14.69 -34.33
N LYS A 729 6.78 -13.86 -34.17
CA LYS A 729 7.63 -13.36 -35.26
C LYS A 729 9.06 -13.25 -34.74
#